data_AF-A0A0M3IZ18-F1
#
_entry.id   AF-A0A0M3IZ18-F1
#
_cell.length_a   1.000
_cell.length_b   1.000
_cell.length_c   1.000
_cell.angle_alpha   90.00
_cell.angle_beta   90.00
_cell.angle_gamma   90.00
#
_symmetry.space_group_name_H-M   'P 1'
#
loop_
_entity.id
_entity.type
_entity.pdbx_description
1 polymer ?
#
loop_
_entity_poly.entity_id
_entity_poly.type
_entity_poly.pdbx_seq_one_letter_code
_entity_poly.pdbx_strand_id
1 'polypeptide(L)'
;MLNESPPPDEGDLVYRRCKSAKLWMCALASFASIDWNLEHLKESCNALQLKALFNRLIHFCFPERNLGINDDAGVVVFDRFQEIASRLNKPERLFAAWFYAMWILKMDVDGQFPEVVAKPSVSNPAATYDARLQSAEQIRNCVIEHRQKSKDAVDLLEQLLALDSIREFNVPQMDAFLGDIFKEFEEETQDLASVSAIDPNVIPKPNFETPLVVLNKVDWRILTNHTLLCYHFAYNNLSKAENLLVQIVADWPRRSEGFGTQNSMADRMTYINPQEIGGYCIAFEMTPPEGIQLTAANREQEIFMASEYDDEWIKKLGESDCTMLAFDSLFAPKMSPKLSLDFLIETKREEMAYGSLIMPEERRVICANETSVRKFIEILLRRMSNIRTRESERMQLGVFIQLFAFLDPLFAMELAKIEKATGRALTFLSAESVQFPPVDPLPDQSVFKDILSGGPAYWRLLLSYDVNEIKPLFAQLGAKFKLPYWYQPSKMIGEVLLPAIAGQQCYEYIAMLLGKLEALAKIGFVDATQWTEFGNDCVKELGAIGRNQDVQMRFTYDAVRVKLDKWIRNFPSAPSEAGAFLNATKNLQNIVQGLVQTSATMPSSSLETVISMLLQIVAFLINTAEWDFILKSSPKLKSPFLDIAKVLAAYMTGDPVMRKKVADEAWWKIMHVTFEDPSGKRRNDGSSVRDRTNLLISRPQFLQLLRVIKVSLIFIVKN
;
A
#
# COMPACT_ATOMS: atom_id res chain seq x y z
N MET A 1 25.37 37.04 -39.02
CA MET A 1 24.26 37.16 -39.98
C MET A 1 23.26 36.09 -39.61
N LEU A 2 22.26 36.46 -38.82
CA LEU A 2 21.14 35.58 -38.49
C LEU A 2 20.29 35.48 -39.75
N ASN A 3 20.08 34.26 -40.24
CA ASN A 3 19.14 33.98 -41.32
C ASN A 3 17.74 34.37 -40.82
N GLU A 4 17.31 35.58 -41.14
CA GLU A 4 15.89 35.91 -41.19
C GLU A 4 15.28 35.00 -42.25
N SER A 5 14.42 34.09 -41.81
CA SER A 5 13.58 33.34 -42.74
C SER A 5 12.78 34.36 -43.54
N PRO A 6 12.64 34.19 -44.87
CA PRO A 6 11.84 35.12 -45.67
C PRO A 6 10.44 35.21 -45.06
N PRO A 7 9.82 36.41 -45.00
CA PRO A 7 8.46 36.54 -44.51
C PRO A 7 7.58 35.57 -45.31
N PRO A 8 6.72 34.78 -44.64
CA PRO A 8 5.92 33.78 -45.32
C PRO A 8 5.06 34.45 -46.40
N ASP A 9 5.01 33.85 -47.59
CA ASP A 9 4.15 34.29 -48.69
C ASP A 9 2.72 34.51 -48.17
N GLU A 10 2.05 35.56 -48.64
CA GLU A 10 0.74 35.97 -48.11
C GLU A 10 -0.29 34.83 -48.25
N GLY A 11 -0.20 34.03 -49.33
CA GLY A 11 -0.98 32.81 -49.54
C GLY A 11 -0.68 31.69 -48.54
N ASP A 12 0.58 31.53 -48.12
CA ASP A 12 1.01 30.55 -47.12
C ASP A 12 0.47 30.91 -45.72
N LEU A 13 0.42 32.21 -45.40
CA LEU A 13 -0.19 32.72 -44.18
C LEU A 13 -1.71 32.49 -44.16
N VAL A 14 -2.39 32.77 -45.27
CA VAL A 14 -3.84 32.55 -45.40
C VAL A 14 -4.17 31.06 -45.28
N TYR A 15 -3.41 30.19 -45.95
CA TYR A 15 -3.57 28.73 -45.86
C TYR A 15 -3.39 28.22 -44.42
N ARG A 16 -2.35 28.66 -43.71
CA ARG A 16 -2.13 28.28 -42.30
C ARG A 16 -3.24 28.78 -41.38
N ARG A 17 -3.78 29.98 -41.62
CA ARG A 17 -4.91 30.53 -40.86
C ARG A 17 -6.19 29.75 -41.11
N CYS A 18 -6.50 29.41 -42.35
CA CYS A 18 -7.65 28.57 -42.70
C CYS A 18 -7.53 27.17 -42.08
N LYS A 19 -6.37 26.51 -42.20
CA LYS A 19 -6.13 25.20 -41.58
C LYS A 19 -6.26 25.24 -40.06
N SER A 20 -5.71 26.26 -39.41
CA SER A 20 -5.84 26.45 -37.97
C SER A 20 -7.30 26.69 -37.55
N ALA A 21 -8.05 27.50 -38.29
CA ALA A 21 -9.47 27.73 -38.03
C ALA A 21 -10.28 26.43 -38.13
N LYS A 22 -10.04 25.60 -39.16
CA LYS A 22 -10.69 24.28 -39.31
C LYS A 22 -10.41 23.37 -38.12
N LEU A 23 -9.16 23.27 -37.67
CA LEU A 23 -8.81 22.46 -36.48
C LEU A 23 -9.50 22.95 -35.21
N TRP A 24 -9.58 24.27 -35.02
CA TRP A 24 -10.28 24.85 -33.87
C TRP A 24 -11.80 24.62 -33.92
N MET A 25 -12.42 24.69 -35.10
CA MET A 25 -13.82 24.33 -35.26
C MET A 25 -14.06 22.84 -34.98
N CYS A 26 -13.19 21.94 -35.42
CA CYS A 26 -13.28 20.52 -35.06
C CYS A 26 -13.15 20.29 -33.55
N ALA A 27 -12.26 21.02 -32.88
CA ALA A 27 -12.11 20.95 -31.42
C ALA A 27 -13.38 21.45 -30.68
N LEU A 28 -13.95 22.58 -31.12
CA LEU A 28 -15.21 23.09 -30.57
C LEU A 28 -16.41 22.20 -30.88
N ALA A 29 -16.46 21.60 -32.07
CA ALA A 29 -17.46 20.60 -32.44
C ALA A 29 -17.38 19.36 -31.53
N SER A 30 -16.16 18.89 -31.27
CA SER A 30 -15.92 17.77 -30.35
C SER A 30 -16.39 18.13 -28.94
N PHE A 31 -16.15 19.37 -28.49
CA PHE A 31 -16.64 19.83 -27.20
C PHE A 31 -18.18 19.94 -27.15
N ALA A 32 -18.80 20.45 -28.21
CA ALA A 32 -20.24 20.50 -28.33
C ALA A 32 -20.85 19.07 -28.36
N SER A 33 -20.14 18.07 -28.91
CA SER A 33 -20.59 16.66 -28.94
C SER A 33 -20.60 15.98 -27.56
N ILE A 34 -19.85 16.52 -26.59
CA ILE A 34 -19.90 16.11 -25.17
C ILE A 34 -20.76 17.08 -24.34
N ASP A 35 -21.68 17.78 -25.00
CA ASP A 35 -22.73 18.62 -24.39
C ASP A 35 -22.21 19.77 -23.52
N TRP A 36 -21.02 20.31 -23.84
CA TRP A 36 -20.39 21.39 -23.07
C TRP A 36 -20.15 21.05 -21.58
N ASN A 37 -20.03 19.77 -21.24
CA ASN A 37 -19.82 19.33 -19.87
C ASN A 37 -18.40 19.67 -19.38
N LEU A 38 -18.31 20.64 -18.45
CA LEU A 38 -17.04 21.12 -17.89
C LEU A 38 -16.31 20.06 -17.04
N GLU A 39 -17.02 19.13 -16.39
CA GLU A 39 -16.37 18.06 -15.61
C GLU A 39 -15.66 17.05 -16.51
N HIS A 40 -16.33 16.60 -17.57
CA HIS A 40 -15.73 15.66 -18.52
C HIS A 40 -14.49 16.27 -19.21
N LEU A 41 -14.52 17.57 -19.48
CA LEU A 41 -13.37 18.27 -20.03
C LEU A 41 -12.20 18.38 -19.05
N LYS A 42 -12.46 18.56 -17.76
CA LYS A 42 -11.41 18.63 -16.73
C LYS A 42 -10.64 17.31 -16.61
N GLU A 43 -11.31 16.18 -16.83
CA GLU A 43 -10.65 14.86 -16.86
C GLU A 43 -9.74 14.68 -18.09
N SER A 44 -10.07 15.33 -19.20
CA SER A 44 -9.42 15.09 -20.50
C SER A 44 -8.45 16.21 -20.94
N CYS A 45 -8.58 17.42 -20.40
CA CYS A 45 -7.82 18.61 -20.81
C CYS A 45 -7.26 19.35 -19.59
N ASN A 46 -6.04 19.87 -19.72
CA ASN A 46 -5.44 20.75 -18.71
C ASN A 46 -5.91 22.21 -18.84
N ALA A 47 -5.66 23.02 -17.80
CA ALA A 47 -6.11 24.42 -17.75
C ALA A 47 -5.60 25.28 -18.92
N LEU A 48 -4.41 25.00 -19.47
CA LEU A 48 -3.87 25.73 -20.63
C LEU A 48 -4.64 25.42 -21.91
N GLN A 49 -5.00 24.15 -22.12
CA GLN A 49 -5.80 23.71 -23.26
C GLN A 49 -7.22 24.30 -23.18
N LEU A 50 -7.82 24.31 -22.00
CA LEU A 50 -9.12 24.94 -21.76
C LEU A 50 -9.07 26.44 -22.01
N LYS A 51 -8.05 27.15 -21.47
CA LYS A 51 -7.83 28.58 -21.76
C LYS A 51 -7.80 28.85 -23.26
N ALA A 52 -7.00 28.07 -24.01
CA ALA A 52 -6.88 28.24 -25.45
C ALA A 52 -8.20 28.02 -26.19
N LEU A 53 -8.97 27.00 -25.78
CA LEU A 53 -10.28 26.70 -26.33
C LEU A 53 -11.30 27.82 -26.06
N PHE A 54 -11.35 28.33 -24.83
CA PHE A 54 -12.22 29.47 -24.47
C PHE A 54 -11.84 30.75 -25.20
N ASN A 55 -10.54 31.06 -25.29
CA ASN A 55 -10.06 32.19 -26.07
C ASN A 55 -10.53 32.12 -27.53
N ARG A 56 -10.50 30.92 -28.10
CA ARG A 56 -10.94 30.73 -29.49
C ARG A 56 -12.45 30.82 -29.65
N LEU A 57 -13.23 30.24 -28.73
CA LEU A 57 -14.69 30.36 -28.72
C LEU A 57 -15.12 31.83 -28.63
N ILE A 58 -14.52 32.60 -27.71
CA ILE A 58 -14.82 34.02 -27.51
C ILE A 58 -14.43 34.83 -28.74
N HIS A 59 -13.29 34.53 -29.38
CA HIS A 59 -12.90 35.18 -30.63
C HIS A 59 -13.95 34.98 -31.74
N PHE A 60 -14.53 33.79 -31.87
CA PHE A 60 -15.59 33.54 -32.86
C PHE A 60 -16.90 34.28 -32.54
N CYS A 61 -17.26 34.42 -31.27
CA CYS A 61 -18.49 35.09 -30.84
C CYS A 61 -18.37 36.64 -30.84
N PHE A 62 -17.14 37.15 -30.71
CA PHE A 62 -16.81 38.58 -30.66
C PHE A 62 -15.79 38.97 -31.76
N PRO A 63 -16.12 38.81 -33.05
CA PRO A 63 -15.18 39.01 -34.16
C PRO A 63 -14.73 40.47 -34.33
N GLU A 64 -15.49 41.42 -33.77
CA GLU A 64 -15.20 42.86 -33.82
C GLU A 64 -14.01 43.26 -32.94
N ARG A 65 -13.58 42.40 -32.01
CA ARG A 65 -12.41 42.64 -31.15
C ARG A 65 -11.27 41.72 -31.57
N ASN A 66 -10.21 42.33 -32.12
CA ASN A 66 -8.97 41.63 -32.45
C ASN A 66 -8.27 41.19 -31.15
N LEU A 67 -8.49 39.94 -30.75
CA LEU A 67 -7.68 39.27 -29.75
C LEU A 67 -6.32 38.92 -30.39
N GLY A 68 -5.24 39.50 -29.87
CA GLY A 68 -3.89 39.05 -30.15
C GLY A 68 -3.67 37.61 -29.69
N ILE A 69 -2.61 36.96 -30.18
CA ILE A 69 -2.28 35.55 -29.87
C ILE A 69 -2.07 35.32 -28.36
N ASN A 70 -1.70 36.37 -27.63
CA ASN A 70 -1.47 36.35 -26.19
C ASN A 70 -2.57 37.06 -25.37
N ASP A 71 -3.60 37.58 -26.04
CA ASP A 71 -4.65 38.33 -25.34
C ASP A 71 -5.62 37.36 -24.68
N ASP A 72 -5.94 37.67 -23.43
CA ASP A 72 -6.83 36.87 -22.63
C ASP A 72 -8.29 37.24 -22.93
N ALA A 73 -9.13 36.24 -23.14
CA ALA A 73 -10.54 36.47 -23.44
C ALA A 73 -11.30 37.18 -22.31
N GLY A 74 -10.79 37.17 -21.09
CA GLY A 74 -11.28 38.00 -19.99
C GLY A 74 -11.27 39.50 -20.30
N VAL A 75 -10.33 39.99 -21.12
CA VAL A 75 -10.30 41.40 -21.57
C VAL A 75 -11.48 41.72 -22.48
N VAL A 76 -11.95 40.75 -23.25
CA VAL A 76 -13.17 40.90 -24.03
C VAL A 76 -14.36 40.78 -23.09
N VAL A 77 -14.50 39.67 -22.34
CA VAL A 77 -15.70 39.36 -21.54
C VAL A 77 -15.95 40.37 -20.42
N PHE A 78 -14.94 40.74 -19.63
CA PHE A 78 -15.09 41.51 -18.38
C PHE A 78 -14.81 43.01 -18.49
N ASP A 79 -14.60 43.53 -19.70
CA ASP A 79 -14.37 44.96 -19.91
C ASP A 79 -15.53 45.81 -19.34
N ARG A 80 -15.23 46.70 -18.39
CA ARG A 80 -16.22 47.42 -17.57
C ARG A 80 -16.98 48.48 -18.37
N PHE A 81 -18.15 48.13 -18.92
CA PHE A 81 -19.06 49.08 -19.57
C PHE A 81 -20.50 48.94 -19.07
N GLN A 82 -21.22 50.07 -19.02
CA GLN A 82 -22.46 50.28 -18.28
C GLN A 82 -23.74 49.60 -18.84
N GLU A 83 -23.68 48.86 -19.96
CA GLU A 83 -24.86 48.13 -20.47
C GLU A 83 -24.50 46.74 -21.03
N ILE A 84 -24.65 45.69 -20.22
CA ILE A 84 -24.48 44.29 -20.64
C ILE A 84 -25.52 43.89 -21.69
N ALA A 85 -26.74 44.42 -21.60
CA ALA A 85 -27.87 44.06 -22.46
C ALA A 85 -27.65 44.41 -23.94
N SER A 86 -26.95 45.50 -24.25
CA SER A 86 -26.66 45.91 -25.63
C SER A 86 -25.53 45.08 -26.26
N ARG A 87 -24.62 44.54 -25.44
CA ARG A 87 -23.45 43.78 -25.88
C ARG A 87 -23.72 42.28 -26.03
N LEU A 88 -24.50 41.71 -25.12
CA LEU A 88 -24.97 40.32 -25.18
C LEU A 88 -26.31 40.22 -25.91
N ASN A 89 -26.45 41.00 -26.99
CA ASN A 89 -27.63 41.07 -27.83
C ASN A 89 -27.79 39.87 -28.76
N LYS A 90 -26.76 39.03 -28.87
CA LYS A 90 -26.76 37.81 -29.68
C LYS A 90 -26.64 36.56 -28.79
N PRO A 91 -27.33 35.47 -29.13
CA PRO A 91 -27.33 34.24 -28.33
C PRO A 91 -25.94 33.64 -28.12
N GLU A 92 -25.10 33.62 -29.15
CA GLU A 92 -23.74 33.09 -29.08
C GLU A 92 -22.83 33.90 -28.16
N ARG A 93 -23.01 35.22 -28.11
CA ARG A 93 -22.25 36.13 -27.23
C ARG A 93 -22.63 35.91 -25.78
N LEU A 94 -23.93 35.82 -25.52
CA LEU A 94 -24.49 35.52 -24.21
C LEU A 94 -23.98 34.17 -23.71
N PHE A 95 -24.04 33.14 -24.56
CA PHE A 95 -23.55 31.80 -24.24
C PHE A 95 -22.06 31.79 -23.91
N ALA A 96 -21.21 32.33 -24.78
CA ALA A 96 -19.77 32.32 -24.58
C ALA A 96 -19.34 33.08 -23.31
N ALA A 97 -19.97 34.22 -23.02
CA ALA A 97 -19.67 35.03 -21.84
C ALA A 97 -20.08 34.33 -20.54
N TRP A 98 -21.29 33.78 -20.49
CA TRP A 98 -21.78 33.01 -19.35
C TRP A 98 -20.93 31.76 -19.11
N PHE A 99 -20.67 30.99 -20.16
CA PHE A 99 -19.95 29.72 -20.06
C PHE A 99 -18.50 29.92 -19.60
N TYR A 100 -17.85 30.99 -20.06
CA TYR A 100 -16.51 31.38 -19.59
C TYR A 100 -16.50 31.78 -18.11
N ALA A 101 -17.50 32.53 -17.65
CA ALA A 101 -17.63 32.89 -16.24
C ALA A 101 -17.89 31.66 -15.35
N MET A 102 -18.74 30.74 -15.79
CA MET A 102 -18.99 29.46 -15.12
C MET A 102 -17.70 28.65 -14.96
N TRP A 103 -16.88 28.57 -16.01
CA TRP A 103 -15.58 27.90 -15.96
C TRP A 103 -14.60 28.55 -14.97
N ILE A 104 -14.50 29.89 -14.97
CA ILE A 104 -13.62 30.62 -14.03
C ILE A 104 -14.00 30.33 -12.58
N LEU A 105 -15.28 30.40 -12.22
CA LEU A 105 -15.72 30.14 -10.85
C LEU A 105 -15.45 28.70 -10.43
N LYS A 106 -15.72 27.74 -11.32
CA LYS A 106 -15.47 26.32 -11.07
C LYS A 106 -13.99 26.05 -10.84
N MET A 107 -13.14 26.61 -11.70
CA MET A 107 -11.68 26.48 -11.58
C MET A 107 -11.13 27.15 -10.30
N ASP A 108 -11.75 28.24 -9.83
CA ASP A 108 -11.37 28.90 -8.58
C ASP A 108 -11.75 28.10 -7.33
N VAL A 109 -12.97 27.55 -7.29
CA VAL A 109 -13.42 26.65 -6.22
C VAL A 109 -12.54 25.39 -6.17
N ASP A 110 -12.26 24.78 -7.32
CA ASP A 110 -11.36 23.63 -7.42
C ASP A 110 -9.93 23.95 -6.95
N GLY A 111 -9.43 25.14 -7.32
CA GLY A 111 -8.10 25.62 -6.93
C GLY A 111 -7.95 25.96 -5.45
N GLN A 112 -9.01 25.84 -4.64
CA GLN A 112 -8.89 25.92 -3.18
C GLN A 112 -8.40 24.61 -2.55
N PHE A 113 -8.53 23.48 -3.26
CA PHE A 113 -8.01 22.21 -2.79
C PHE A 113 -6.50 22.10 -3.05
N PRO A 114 -5.74 21.42 -2.17
CA PRO A 114 -4.30 21.26 -2.35
C PRO A 114 -3.98 20.54 -3.67
N GLU A 115 -3.22 21.19 -4.56
CA GLU A 115 -2.77 20.57 -5.80
C GLU A 115 -1.70 19.48 -5.54
N VAL A 116 -1.74 18.42 -6.33
CA VAL A 116 -0.70 17.38 -6.34
C VAL A 116 0.58 17.98 -6.95
N VAL A 117 1.62 18.14 -6.13
CA VAL A 117 2.91 18.69 -6.58
C VAL A 117 3.57 17.74 -7.58
N ALA A 118 3.88 18.24 -8.78
CA ALA A 118 4.59 17.48 -9.80
C ALA A 118 5.98 17.08 -9.28
N LYS A 119 6.28 15.78 -9.31
CA LYS A 119 7.58 15.26 -8.90
C LYS A 119 8.62 15.52 -10.00
N PRO A 120 9.86 15.89 -9.64
CA PRO A 120 10.98 15.94 -10.58
C PRO A 120 11.10 14.62 -11.34
N SER A 121 11.23 14.71 -12.66
CA SER A 121 11.52 13.56 -13.53
C SER A 121 13.03 13.34 -13.70
N VAL A 122 13.83 14.33 -13.32
CA VAL A 122 15.30 14.29 -13.33
C VAL A 122 15.86 14.49 -11.91
N SER A 123 17.07 13.98 -11.68
CA SER A 123 17.76 14.06 -10.37
C SER A 123 18.23 15.46 -10.00
N ASN A 124 18.40 16.36 -10.97
CA ASN A 124 18.76 17.76 -10.75
C ASN A 124 18.04 18.72 -11.74
N PRO A 125 16.80 19.13 -11.42
CA PRO A 125 16.02 20.05 -12.26
C PRO A 125 16.64 21.44 -12.44
N ALA A 126 17.55 21.85 -11.55
CA ALA A 126 18.22 23.14 -11.64
C ALA A 126 19.34 23.16 -12.70
N ALA A 127 19.87 21.99 -13.06
CA ALA A 127 20.93 21.86 -14.07
C ALA A 127 20.46 21.22 -15.38
N THR A 128 19.32 20.52 -15.37
CA THR A 128 18.77 19.83 -16.55
C THR A 128 17.31 20.20 -16.72
N TYR A 129 16.95 20.62 -17.93
CA TYR A 129 15.59 21.00 -18.29
C TYR A 129 14.61 19.85 -18.01
N ASP A 130 13.63 20.11 -17.14
CA ASP A 130 12.55 19.19 -16.82
C ASP A 130 11.24 19.73 -17.41
N ALA A 131 10.87 19.19 -18.58
CA ALA A 131 9.65 19.57 -19.29
C ALA A 131 8.39 19.37 -18.44
N ARG A 132 8.38 18.35 -17.57
CA ARG A 132 7.23 18.03 -16.72
C ARG A 132 7.05 19.09 -15.64
N LEU A 133 8.13 19.48 -14.96
CA LEU A 133 8.10 20.55 -13.97
C LEU A 133 7.71 21.89 -14.60
N GLN A 134 8.28 22.24 -15.77
CA GLN A 134 7.92 23.49 -16.45
C GLN A 134 6.45 23.50 -16.87
N SER A 135 5.93 22.39 -17.43
CA SER A 135 4.52 22.31 -17.81
C SER A 135 3.58 22.44 -16.61
N ALA A 136 3.94 21.85 -15.47
CA ALA A 136 3.18 21.98 -14.22
C ALA A 136 3.19 23.42 -13.70
N GLU A 137 4.32 24.11 -13.77
CA GLU A 137 4.43 25.52 -13.39
C GLU A 137 3.59 26.42 -14.30
N GLN A 138 3.58 26.18 -15.61
CA GLN A 138 2.73 26.91 -16.56
C GLN A 138 1.24 26.70 -16.28
N ILE A 139 0.81 25.46 -15.99
CA ILE A 139 -0.57 25.15 -15.60
C ILE A 139 -0.94 25.91 -14.32
N ARG A 140 -0.09 25.84 -13.30
CA ARG A 140 -0.30 26.55 -12.03
C ARG A 140 -0.42 28.06 -12.22
N ASN A 141 0.45 28.65 -13.03
CA ASN A 141 0.40 30.09 -13.33
C ASN A 141 -0.89 30.47 -14.08
N CYS A 142 -1.34 29.63 -15.03
CA CYS A 142 -2.61 29.81 -15.72
C CYS A 142 -3.81 29.79 -14.75
N VAL A 143 -3.83 28.84 -13.80
CA VAL A 143 -4.87 28.77 -12.77
C VAL A 143 -4.86 30.04 -11.91
N ILE A 144 -3.69 30.47 -11.41
CA ILE A 144 -3.57 31.68 -10.59
C ILE A 144 -4.10 32.92 -11.34
N GLU A 145 -3.73 33.07 -12.63
CA GLU A 145 -4.17 34.19 -13.47
C GLU A 145 -5.70 34.26 -13.63
N HIS A 146 -6.37 33.13 -13.85
CA HIS A 146 -7.83 33.11 -14.03
C HIS A 146 -8.58 33.24 -12.71
N ARG A 147 -8.03 32.75 -11.61
CA ARG A 147 -8.59 32.96 -10.27
C ARG A 147 -8.69 34.44 -9.89
N GLN A 148 -7.76 35.27 -10.37
CA GLN A 148 -7.83 36.73 -10.15
C GLN A 148 -9.07 37.37 -10.79
N LYS A 149 -9.71 36.70 -11.75
CA LYS A 149 -10.91 37.18 -12.46
C LYS A 149 -12.21 36.65 -11.87
N SER A 150 -12.16 35.85 -10.79
CA SER A 150 -13.37 35.23 -10.22
C SER A 150 -14.39 36.28 -9.75
N LYS A 151 -13.92 37.42 -9.23
CA LYS A 151 -14.80 38.53 -8.86
C LYS A 151 -15.55 39.11 -10.07
N ASP A 152 -14.86 39.36 -11.17
CA ASP A 152 -15.50 39.89 -12.39
C ASP A 152 -16.48 38.86 -13.00
N ALA A 153 -16.18 37.56 -12.86
CA ALA A 153 -17.08 36.47 -13.25
C ALA A 153 -18.34 36.43 -12.38
N VAL A 154 -18.24 36.59 -11.05
CA VAL A 154 -19.40 36.72 -10.16
C VAL A 154 -20.25 37.92 -10.55
N ASP A 155 -19.63 39.10 -10.72
CA ASP A 155 -20.34 40.33 -11.06
C ASP A 155 -21.10 40.19 -12.39
N LEU A 156 -20.53 39.49 -13.37
CA LEU A 156 -21.20 39.18 -14.64
C LEU A 156 -22.42 38.27 -14.45
N LEU A 157 -22.27 37.16 -13.71
CA LEU A 157 -23.35 36.19 -13.51
C LEU A 157 -24.50 36.78 -12.67
N GLU A 158 -24.20 37.56 -11.62
CA GLU A 158 -25.21 38.27 -10.83
C GLU A 158 -26.01 39.26 -11.73
N GLN A 159 -25.33 39.99 -12.62
CA GLN A 159 -25.99 40.89 -13.57
C GLN A 159 -26.85 40.14 -14.60
N LEU A 160 -26.39 38.99 -15.11
CA LEU A 160 -27.18 38.15 -16.02
C LEU A 160 -28.45 37.61 -15.35
N LEU A 161 -28.37 37.21 -14.08
CA LEU A 161 -29.53 36.74 -13.30
C LEU A 161 -30.56 37.84 -13.05
N ALA A 162 -30.12 39.11 -12.98
CA ALA A 162 -30.97 40.28 -12.82
C ALA A 162 -31.67 40.72 -14.12
N LEU A 163 -31.22 40.25 -15.30
CA LEU A 163 -31.84 40.57 -16.58
C LEU A 163 -33.05 39.68 -16.86
N ASP A 164 -34.25 40.21 -16.64
CA ASP A 164 -35.50 39.48 -16.92
C ASP A 164 -35.80 39.28 -18.41
N SER A 165 -35.09 39.99 -19.29
CA SER A 165 -35.21 39.87 -20.75
C SER A 165 -34.70 38.53 -21.30
N ILE A 166 -33.85 37.82 -20.54
CA ILE A 166 -33.28 36.53 -20.95
C ILE A 166 -34.25 35.42 -20.55
N ARG A 167 -35.06 34.97 -21.51
CA ARG A 167 -36.05 33.89 -21.30
C ARG A 167 -35.48 32.51 -21.62
N GLU A 168 -34.57 32.43 -22.58
CA GLU A 168 -34.06 31.19 -23.14
C GLU A 168 -32.57 31.35 -23.39
N PHE A 169 -31.82 30.28 -23.11
CA PHE A 169 -30.38 30.25 -23.28
C PHE A 169 -30.04 29.30 -24.42
N ASN A 170 -29.56 29.85 -25.54
CA ASN A 170 -29.29 29.08 -26.73
C ASN A 170 -27.86 28.55 -26.73
N VAL A 171 -27.71 27.23 -26.79
CA VAL A 171 -26.45 26.52 -26.71
C VAL A 171 -26.09 25.97 -28.10
N PRO A 172 -24.92 26.32 -28.68
CA PRO A 172 -24.48 25.81 -29.97
C PRO A 172 -24.30 24.29 -29.98
N GLN A 173 -24.87 23.61 -30.97
CA GLN A 173 -24.63 22.19 -31.21
C GLN A 173 -23.38 21.96 -32.08
N MET A 174 -22.98 20.70 -32.23
CA MET A 174 -21.86 20.29 -33.07
C MET A 174 -21.96 20.85 -34.50
N ASP A 175 -23.17 20.84 -35.07
CA ASP A 175 -23.45 21.30 -36.43
C ASP A 175 -23.14 22.79 -36.65
N ALA A 176 -23.18 23.60 -35.59
CA ALA A 176 -22.82 25.01 -35.65
C ALA A 176 -21.35 25.25 -36.03
N PHE A 177 -20.48 24.26 -35.82
CA PHE A 177 -19.05 24.36 -36.11
C PHE A 177 -18.64 23.54 -37.33
N LEU A 178 -19.41 22.52 -37.70
CA LEU A 178 -19.07 21.61 -38.80
C LEU A 178 -19.74 21.97 -40.13
N GLY A 179 -20.79 22.81 -40.14
CA GLY A 179 -21.55 23.12 -41.35
C GLY A 179 -20.71 23.61 -42.53
N ASP A 180 -19.78 24.53 -42.31
CA ASP A 180 -18.88 25.05 -43.36
C ASP A 180 -17.79 24.04 -43.76
N ILE A 181 -17.40 23.14 -42.85
CA ILE A 181 -16.41 22.09 -43.13
C ILE A 181 -17.01 21.02 -44.03
N PHE A 182 -18.26 20.62 -43.78
CA PHE A 182 -18.92 19.58 -44.56
C PHE A 182 -19.37 20.05 -45.95
N LYS A 183 -19.75 21.32 -46.11
CA LYS A 183 -20.10 21.89 -47.43
C LYS A 183 -18.92 21.81 -48.43
N GLU A 184 -17.69 22.04 -47.99
CA GLU A 184 -16.49 21.85 -48.83
C GLU A 184 -16.30 20.38 -49.26
N PHE A 185 -16.61 19.40 -48.39
CA PHE A 185 -16.49 17.98 -48.71
C PHE A 185 -17.59 17.47 -49.65
N GLU A 186 -18.82 17.99 -49.53
CA GLU A 186 -19.94 17.65 -50.41
C GLU A 186 -19.76 18.25 -51.83
N GLU A 187 -19.15 19.42 -51.95
CA GLU A 187 -18.83 20.04 -53.25
C GLU A 187 -17.63 19.38 -53.95
N GLU A 188 -16.66 18.80 -53.21
CA GLU A 188 -15.58 17.98 -53.80
C GLU A 188 -16.08 16.65 -54.40
N THR A 189 -17.30 16.22 -54.06
CA THR A 189 -17.90 14.96 -54.53
C THR A 189 -18.97 15.13 -55.62
N GLN A 190 -19.39 16.36 -55.94
CA GLN A 190 -20.28 16.66 -57.07
C GLN A 190 -19.50 17.21 -58.28
N ASP A 191 -19.85 16.73 -59.47
CA ASP A 191 -19.16 16.98 -60.74
C ASP A 191 -18.78 18.45 -61.02
N LEU A 192 -17.56 18.60 -61.55
CA LEU A 192 -16.82 19.80 -62.02
C LEU A 192 -17.52 20.75 -63.02
N ALA A 193 -18.83 20.69 -63.23
CA ALA A 193 -19.47 21.37 -64.37
C ALA A 193 -20.15 22.72 -64.05
N SER A 194 -20.45 23.07 -62.80
CA SER A 194 -21.01 24.40 -62.50
C SER A 194 -21.00 24.73 -61.00
N VAL A 195 -19.84 25.09 -60.45
CA VAL A 195 -19.80 25.80 -59.17
C VAL A 195 -18.98 27.07 -59.37
N SER A 196 -19.66 28.21 -59.25
CA SER A 196 -19.01 29.51 -59.08
C SER A 196 -18.05 29.42 -57.90
N ALA A 197 -16.76 29.59 -58.17
CA ALA A 197 -15.66 29.48 -57.23
C ALA A 197 -16.00 30.11 -55.87
N ILE A 198 -16.14 29.29 -54.84
CA ILE A 198 -15.98 29.76 -53.46
C ILE A 198 -14.49 30.04 -53.29
N ASP A 199 -14.15 31.29 -52.95
CA ASP A 199 -12.78 31.74 -52.79
C ASP A 199 -12.09 30.93 -51.67
N PRO A 200 -11.03 30.14 -51.96
CA PRO A 200 -10.33 29.31 -50.96
C PRO A 200 -9.64 30.12 -49.85
N ASN A 201 -9.70 31.45 -49.92
CA ASN A 201 -9.20 32.40 -48.93
C ASN A 201 -10.21 32.74 -47.82
N VAL A 202 -11.44 32.22 -47.86
CA VAL A 202 -12.44 32.50 -46.81
C VAL A 202 -12.15 31.67 -45.56
N ILE A 203 -11.74 32.34 -44.48
CA ILE A 203 -11.56 31.71 -43.17
C ILE A 203 -12.93 31.22 -42.69
N PRO A 204 -13.09 29.92 -42.41
CA PRO A 204 -14.39 29.36 -42.04
C PRO A 204 -14.83 29.86 -40.66
N LYS A 205 -16.15 30.00 -40.48
CA LYS A 205 -16.75 30.60 -39.28
C LYS A 205 -17.86 29.70 -38.75
N PRO A 206 -18.10 29.68 -37.43
CA PRO A 206 -19.24 28.98 -36.90
C PRO A 206 -20.55 29.58 -37.44
N ASN A 207 -21.48 28.72 -37.83
CA ASN A 207 -22.82 29.09 -38.23
C ASN A 207 -23.77 28.94 -37.04
N PHE A 208 -23.95 30.03 -36.28
CA PHE A 208 -24.87 30.08 -35.14
C PHE A 208 -26.36 30.15 -35.53
N GLU A 209 -26.69 30.08 -36.82
CA GLU A 209 -28.08 29.99 -37.33
C GLU A 209 -28.58 28.53 -37.43
N THR A 210 -27.69 27.55 -37.20
CA THR A 210 -28.00 26.11 -37.11
C THR A 210 -28.78 25.76 -35.81
N PRO A 211 -29.31 24.53 -35.63
CA PRO A 211 -30.13 24.21 -34.47
C PRO A 211 -29.36 24.45 -33.17
N LEU A 212 -29.93 25.28 -32.29
CA LEU A 212 -29.42 25.53 -30.95
C LEU A 212 -30.26 24.74 -29.95
N VAL A 213 -29.62 24.17 -28.94
CA VAL A 213 -30.35 23.60 -27.80
C VAL A 213 -30.76 24.73 -26.88
N VAL A 214 -32.03 24.77 -26.52
CA VAL A 214 -32.58 25.83 -25.67
C VAL A 214 -32.63 25.34 -24.23
N LEU A 215 -31.93 26.03 -23.34
CA LEU A 215 -32.14 25.90 -21.89
C LEU A 215 -33.25 26.86 -21.46
N ASN A 216 -34.25 26.32 -20.77
CA ASN A 216 -35.36 27.13 -20.28
C ASN A 216 -34.90 28.13 -19.20
N LYS A 217 -35.72 29.15 -18.91
CA LYS A 217 -35.39 30.19 -17.91
C LYS A 217 -35.02 29.63 -16.53
N VAL A 218 -35.70 28.59 -16.08
CA VAL A 218 -35.56 28.05 -14.72
C VAL A 218 -34.26 27.25 -14.60
N ASP A 219 -33.96 26.40 -15.58
CA ASP A 219 -32.87 25.44 -15.57
C ASP A 219 -31.50 26.14 -15.58
N TRP A 220 -31.31 27.14 -16.46
CA TRP A 220 -30.04 27.88 -16.49
C TRP A 220 -29.85 28.76 -15.25
N ARG A 221 -30.95 29.26 -14.65
CA ARG A 221 -30.90 30.01 -13.38
C ARG A 221 -30.52 29.11 -12.22
N ILE A 222 -31.10 27.91 -12.11
CA ILE A 222 -30.70 26.90 -11.11
C ILE A 222 -29.21 26.59 -11.25
N LEU A 223 -28.73 26.31 -12.46
CA LEU A 223 -27.33 25.99 -12.72
C LEU A 223 -26.37 27.14 -12.37
N THR A 224 -26.74 28.37 -12.73
CA THR A 224 -25.95 29.57 -12.43
C THR A 224 -25.92 29.87 -10.93
N ASN A 225 -27.08 29.81 -10.26
CA ASN A 225 -27.19 29.98 -8.81
C ASN A 225 -26.41 28.91 -8.06
N HIS A 226 -26.41 27.66 -8.53
CA HIS A 226 -25.61 26.58 -7.95
C HIS A 226 -24.11 26.88 -8.01
N THR A 227 -23.63 27.41 -9.14
CA THR A 227 -22.21 27.74 -9.30
C THR A 227 -21.79 28.92 -8.41
N LEU A 228 -22.66 29.93 -8.28
CA LEU A 228 -22.47 31.04 -7.33
C LEU A 228 -22.55 30.58 -5.88
N LEU A 229 -23.43 29.63 -5.55
CA LEU A 229 -23.53 29.00 -4.24
C LEU A 229 -22.20 28.34 -3.86
N CYS A 230 -21.66 27.49 -4.73
CA CYS A 230 -20.37 26.81 -4.49
C CYS A 230 -19.25 27.83 -4.24
N TYR A 231 -19.19 28.89 -5.05
CA TYR A 231 -18.22 29.98 -4.87
C TYR A 231 -18.38 30.70 -3.53
N HIS A 232 -19.57 31.20 -3.21
CA HIS A 232 -19.79 31.94 -1.97
C HIS A 232 -19.59 31.08 -0.73
N PHE A 233 -19.96 29.80 -0.79
CA PHE A 233 -19.71 28.84 0.27
C PHE A 233 -18.20 28.62 0.49
N ALA A 234 -17.44 28.38 -0.58
CA ALA A 234 -15.98 28.20 -0.51
C ALA A 234 -15.26 29.44 0.05
N TYR A 235 -15.74 30.64 -0.25
CA TYR A 235 -15.21 31.91 0.26
C TYR A 235 -15.80 32.35 1.62
N ASN A 236 -16.54 31.48 2.32
CA ASN A 236 -17.14 31.74 3.62
C ASN A 236 -18.14 32.93 3.64
N ASN A 237 -18.76 33.24 2.51
CA ASN A 237 -19.85 34.22 2.39
C ASN A 237 -21.20 33.54 2.62
N LEU A 238 -21.37 32.99 3.83
CA LEU A 238 -22.46 32.07 4.16
C LEU A 238 -23.86 32.67 3.95
N SER A 239 -24.06 33.97 4.22
CA SER A 239 -25.36 34.63 4.02
C SER A 239 -25.76 34.73 2.54
N LYS A 240 -24.80 34.99 1.63
CA LYS A 240 -25.07 34.98 0.19
C LYS A 240 -25.32 33.56 -0.30
N ALA A 241 -24.54 32.59 0.18
CA ALA A 241 -24.71 31.18 -0.12
C ALA A 241 -26.11 30.68 0.28
N GLU A 242 -26.53 30.95 1.52
CA GLU A 242 -27.87 30.60 2.03
C GLU A 242 -28.98 31.20 1.16
N ASN A 243 -28.89 32.50 0.82
CA ASN A 243 -29.88 33.15 -0.05
C ASN A 243 -29.97 32.51 -1.45
N LEU A 244 -28.84 32.11 -2.03
CA LEU A 244 -28.81 31.41 -3.32
C LEU A 244 -29.40 30.01 -3.20
N LEU A 245 -29.13 29.29 -2.10
CA LEU A 245 -29.72 27.98 -1.84
C LEU A 245 -31.24 28.07 -1.70
N VAL A 246 -31.76 29.09 -1.01
CA VAL A 246 -33.21 29.36 -0.92
C VAL A 246 -33.83 29.52 -2.31
N GLN A 247 -33.18 30.26 -3.21
CA GLN A 247 -33.66 30.42 -4.58
C GLN A 247 -33.64 29.11 -5.36
N ILE A 248 -32.56 28.32 -5.25
CA ILE A 248 -32.45 27.01 -5.91
C ILE A 248 -33.55 26.07 -5.44
N VAL A 249 -33.77 25.96 -4.12
CA VAL A 249 -34.80 25.11 -3.53
C VAL A 249 -36.20 25.54 -3.96
N ALA A 250 -36.47 26.84 -4.06
CA ALA A 250 -37.75 27.38 -4.51
C ALA A 250 -38.02 27.10 -6.00
N ASP A 251 -37.00 27.17 -6.85
CA ASP A 251 -37.11 26.93 -8.29
C ASP A 251 -37.00 25.44 -8.66
N TRP A 252 -36.49 24.59 -7.75
CA TRP A 252 -36.28 23.15 -7.97
C TRP A 252 -37.52 22.41 -8.51
N PRO A 253 -38.75 22.62 -7.99
CA PRO A 253 -39.94 21.93 -8.50
C PRO A 253 -40.38 22.41 -9.90
N ARG A 254 -39.86 23.54 -10.38
CA ARG A 254 -40.22 24.19 -11.65
C ARG A 254 -39.28 23.85 -12.80
N ARG A 255 -38.26 23.03 -12.56
CA ARG A 255 -37.28 22.59 -13.56
C ARG A 255 -37.94 21.78 -14.69
N SER A 256 -37.31 21.72 -15.85
CA SER A 256 -37.77 20.88 -16.96
C SER A 256 -37.89 19.41 -16.58
N GLU A 257 -38.86 18.72 -17.18
CA GLU A 257 -38.90 17.25 -17.15
C GLU A 257 -37.64 16.72 -17.87
N GLY A 258 -36.79 16.00 -17.14
CA GLY A 258 -35.48 15.55 -17.63
C GLY A 258 -34.29 16.29 -17.06
N PHE A 259 -34.45 17.39 -16.31
CA PHE A 259 -33.33 18.15 -15.70
C PHE A 259 -32.33 17.23 -14.97
N GLY A 260 -31.06 17.28 -15.38
CA GLY A 260 -30.01 16.44 -14.82
C GLY A 260 -30.11 14.94 -15.16
N THR A 261 -30.84 14.56 -16.20
CA THR A 261 -30.87 13.18 -16.73
C THR A 261 -29.99 13.01 -17.97
N GLN A 262 -29.83 11.78 -18.46
CA GLN A 262 -29.02 11.51 -19.65
C GLN A 262 -29.79 11.62 -20.98
N ASN A 263 -31.07 12.01 -20.93
CA ASN A 263 -32.00 11.86 -22.05
C ASN A 263 -31.75 12.87 -23.20
N SER A 264 -31.36 14.10 -22.88
CA SER A 264 -31.04 15.13 -23.88
C SER A 264 -29.77 15.91 -23.54
N MET A 265 -29.24 16.65 -24.51
CA MET A 265 -28.09 17.54 -24.31
C MET A 265 -28.38 18.61 -23.24
N ALA A 266 -29.59 19.19 -23.24
CA ALA A 266 -30.02 20.16 -22.23
C ALA A 266 -30.02 19.55 -20.82
N ASP A 267 -30.50 18.33 -20.70
CA ASP A 267 -30.56 17.58 -19.44
C ASP A 267 -29.16 17.26 -18.89
N ARG A 268 -28.24 16.86 -19.77
CA ARG A 268 -26.85 16.53 -19.40
C ARG A 268 -26.06 17.77 -19.01
N MET A 269 -26.27 18.90 -19.70
CA MET A 269 -25.60 20.16 -19.41
C MET A 269 -26.07 20.79 -18.09
N THR A 270 -27.31 20.53 -17.70
CA THR A 270 -27.92 21.02 -16.45
C THR A 270 -27.73 20.09 -15.25
N TYR A 271 -26.90 19.05 -15.41
CA TYR A 271 -26.63 18.10 -14.34
C TYR A 271 -26.00 18.75 -13.12
N ILE A 272 -26.69 18.63 -11.99
CA ILE A 272 -26.18 18.91 -10.65
C ILE A 272 -26.35 17.64 -9.83
N ASN A 273 -25.32 17.24 -9.09
CA ASN A 273 -25.40 16.10 -8.19
C ASN A 273 -26.44 16.39 -7.09
N PRO A 274 -27.56 15.63 -7.02
CA PRO A 274 -28.61 15.91 -6.02
C PRO A 274 -28.11 15.77 -4.57
N GLN A 275 -27.07 14.97 -4.34
CA GLN A 275 -26.47 14.81 -3.01
C GLN A 275 -25.73 16.07 -2.55
N GLU A 276 -25.15 16.86 -3.48
CA GLU A 276 -24.47 18.11 -3.15
C GLU A 276 -25.46 19.15 -2.62
N ILE A 277 -26.59 19.32 -3.32
CA ILE A 277 -27.68 20.21 -2.87
C ILE A 277 -28.24 19.74 -1.54
N GLY A 278 -28.44 18.42 -1.38
CA GLY A 278 -28.88 17.84 -0.10
C GLY A 278 -27.90 18.13 1.03
N GLY A 279 -26.59 18.03 0.78
CA GLY A 279 -25.53 18.37 1.72
C GLY A 279 -25.54 19.83 2.14
N TYR A 280 -25.70 20.76 1.18
CA TYR A 280 -25.85 22.18 1.49
C TYR A 280 -27.13 22.48 2.29
N CYS A 281 -28.25 21.82 1.97
CA CYS A 281 -29.48 21.94 2.74
C CYS A 281 -29.27 21.51 4.20
N ILE A 282 -28.57 20.40 4.44
CA ILE A 282 -28.21 19.97 5.80
C ILE A 282 -27.33 21.02 6.49
N ALA A 283 -26.31 21.53 5.79
CA ALA A 283 -25.36 22.50 6.36
C ALA A 283 -26.03 23.82 6.80
N PHE A 284 -27.11 24.22 6.13
CA PHE A 284 -27.89 25.42 6.45
C PHE A 284 -29.21 25.12 7.18
N GLU A 285 -29.42 23.89 7.68
CA GLU A 285 -30.64 23.48 8.39
C GLU A 285 -31.94 23.66 7.58
N MET A 286 -31.86 23.50 6.25
CA MET A 286 -32.97 23.61 5.32
C MET A 286 -33.54 22.24 4.92
N THR A 287 -34.84 22.19 4.61
CA THR A 287 -35.46 20.97 4.10
C THR A 287 -35.08 20.76 2.63
N PRO A 288 -34.53 19.59 2.25
CA PRO A 288 -34.19 19.30 0.86
C PRO A 288 -35.47 19.24 0.00
N PRO A 289 -35.40 19.67 -1.27
CA PRO A 289 -36.54 19.63 -2.17
C PRO A 289 -36.93 18.19 -2.58
N GLU A 290 -38.19 18.01 -2.98
CA GLU A 290 -38.74 16.70 -3.36
C GLU A 290 -37.92 16.01 -4.47
N GLY A 291 -37.65 14.72 -4.28
CA GLY A 291 -36.83 13.90 -5.20
C GLY A 291 -35.37 13.74 -4.78
N ILE A 292 -34.88 14.52 -3.80
CA ILE A 292 -33.54 14.32 -3.20
C ILE A 292 -33.68 13.40 -1.99
N GLN A 293 -33.46 12.10 -2.18
CA GLN A 293 -33.40 11.16 -1.06
C GLN A 293 -32.02 11.21 -0.41
N LEU A 294 -31.94 11.79 0.79
CA LEU A 294 -30.77 11.67 1.66
C LEU A 294 -30.77 10.26 2.30
N THR A 295 -30.36 9.25 1.53
CA THR A 295 -30.47 7.84 1.92
C THR A 295 -29.47 7.38 3.00
N ALA A 296 -28.43 8.14 3.32
CA ALA A 296 -27.34 7.70 4.20
C ALA A 296 -27.12 8.58 5.44
N ALA A 297 -27.25 9.90 5.32
CA ALA A 297 -26.74 10.85 6.31
C ALA A 297 -27.37 10.71 7.72
N ASN A 298 -28.68 10.54 7.85
CA ASN A 298 -29.32 10.56 9.18
C ASN A 298 -29.03 9.30 10.02
N ARG A 299 -28.99 8.10 9.41
CA ARG A 299 -28.68 6.84 10.13
C ARG A 299 -27.20 6.73 10.45
N GLU A 300 -26.34 7.18 9.54
CA GLU A 300 -24.90 7.22 9.74
C GLU A 300 -24.54 8.24 10.82
N GLN A 301 -25.10 9.46 10.78
CA GLN A 301 -24.88 10.47 11.82
C GLN A 301 -25.31 9.98 13.21
N GLU A 302 -26.43 9.25 13.35
CA GLU A 302 -26.83 8.66 14.64
C GLU A 302 -25.81 7.64 15.18
N ILE A 303 -25.17 6.86 14.31
CA ILE A 303 -24.13 5.90 14.69
C ILE A 303 -22.81 6.64 15.02
N PHE A 304 -22.43 7.65 14.22
CA PHE A 304 -21.17 8.39 14.36
C PHE A 304 -21.18 9.45 15.47
N MET A 305 -22.35 10.01 15.82
CA MET A 305 -22.52 11.09 16.82
C MET A 305 -23.19 10.62 18.12
N ALA A 306 -23.22 9.31 18.38
CA ALA A 306 -23.81 8.77 19.59
C ALA A 306 -23.15 9.36 20.86
N SER A 307 -23.97 9.85 21.80
CA SER A 307 -23.51 10.43 23.07
C SER A 307 -23.04 9.38 24.07
N GLU A 308 -23.58 8.16 24.00
CA GLU A 308 -23.21 7.00 24.80
C GLU A 308 -23.19 5.73 23.93
N TYR A 309 -22.31 4.77 24.28
CA TYR A 309 -22.18 3.49 23.58
C TYR A 309 -22.79 2.37 24.42
N ASP A 310 -23.87 1.76 23.94
CA ASP A 310 -24.62 0.71 24.62
C ASP A 310 -24.98 -0.47 23.68
N ASP A 311 -25.68 -1.47 24.22
CA ASP A 311 -26.12 -2.63 23.45
C ASP A 311 -27.12 -2.25 22.34
N GLU A 312 -27.87 -1.14 22.50
CA GLU A 312 -28.79 -0.63 21.49
C GLU A 312 -28.04 -0.01 20.30
N TRP A 313 -26.96 0.73 20.57
CA TRP A 313 -26.07 1.28 19.56
C TRP A 313 -25.40 0.16 18.74
N ILE A 314 -24.92 -0.92 19.39
CA ILE A 314 -24.38 -2.08 18.67
C ILE A 314 -25.45 -2.75 17.80
N LYS A 315 -26.70 -2.82 18.27
CA LYS A 315 -27.80 -3.36 17.46
C LYS A 315 -28.07 -2.49 16.23
N LYS A 316 -28.07 -1.16 16.38
CA LYS A 316 -28.21 -0.20 15.27
C LYS A 316 -27.07 -0.33 14.25
N LEU A 317 -25.84 -0.52 14.74
CA LEU A 317 -24.67 -0.82 13.90
C LEU A 317 -24.86 -2.14 13.15
N GLY A 318 -25.33 -3.19 13.83
CA GLY A 318 -25.60 -4.49 13.23
C GLY A 318 -26.70 -4.46 12.15
N GLU A 319 -27.57 -3.45 12.17
CA GLU A 319 -28.64 -3.22 11.19
C GLU A 319 -28.22 -2.27 10.05
N SER A 320 -27.05 -1.62 10.14
CA SER A 320 -26.50 -0.77 9.09
C SER A 320 -25.57 -1.54 8.15
N ASP A 321 -25.37 -1.00 6.94
CA ASP A 321 -24.39 -1.48 5.96
C ASP A 321 -23.10 -0.64 6.00
N CYS A 322 -22.84 0.06 7.11
CA CYS A 322 -21.69 0.96 7.22
C CYS A 322 -20.38 0.19 7.35
N THR A 323 -19.46 0.38 6.40
CA THR A 323 -18.10 -0.15 6.45
C THR A 323 -17.24 0.68 7.41
N MET A 324 -17.18 0.25 8.67
CA MET A 324 -16.39 0.89 9.74
C MET A 324 -14.89 0.50 9.67
N LEU A 325 -14.27 0.59 8.50
CA LEU A 325 -12.90 0.09 8.23
C LEU A 325 -11.77 0.85 8.96
N ALA A 326 -12.07 1.96 9.66
CA ALA A 326 -11.04 2.87 10.19
C ALA A 326 -11.24 3.28 11.66
N PHE A 327 -12.08 2.59 12.44
CA PHE A 327 -12.63 3.16 13.67
C PHE A 327 -12.43 2.35 14.97
N ASP A 328 -11.86 1.14 14.90
CA ASP A 328 -11.54 0.33 16.10
C ASP A 328 -10.68 1.10 17.13
N SER A 329 -9.75 1.95 16.68
CA SER A 329 -8.85 2.72 17.55
C SER A 329 -9.51 3.93 18.23
N LEU A 330 -10.62 4.45 17.69
CA LEU A 330 -11.29 5.67 18.18
C LEU A 330 -12.35 5.36 19.25
N PHE A 331 -13.02 4.23 19.13
CA PHE A 331 -14.16 3.86 19.98
C PHE A 331 -13.81 2.84 21.07
N ALA A 332 -12.94 1.86 20.78
CA ALA A 332 -12.56 0.81 21.74
C ALA A 332 -12.05 1.34 23.10
N PRO A 333 -11.27 2.44 23.19
CA PRO A 333 -10.80 2.97 24.48
C PRO A 333 -11.91 3.57 25.35
N LYS A 334 -13.06 3.93 24.75
CA LYS A 334 -14.19 4.61 25.43
C LYS A 334 -15.29 3.63 25.85
N MET A 335 -15.17 2.36 25.45
CA MET A 335 -16.18 1.32 25.67
C MET A 335 -15.80 0.39 26.82
N SER A 336 -16.79 -0.29 27.41
CA SER A 336 -16.51 -1.39 28.33
C SER A 336 -15.88 -2.58 27.57
N PRO A 337 -15.11 -3.47 28.23
CA PRO A 337 -14.46 -4.61 27.57
C PRO A 337 -15.44 -5.54 26.82
N LYS A 338 -16.65 -5.70 27.36
CA LYS A 338 -17.71 -6.49 26.72
C LYS A 338 -18.21 -5.81 25.44
N LEU A 339 -18.49 -4.51 25.51
CA LEU A 339 -19.01 -3.74 24.38
C LEU A 339 -17.95 -3.60 23.27
N SER A 340 -16.68 -3.45 23.64
CA SER A 340 -15.57 -3.42 22.70
C SER A 340 -15.42 -4.73 21.93
N LEU A 341 -15.68 -5.87 22.57
CA LEU A 341 -15.65 -7.18 21.91
C LEU A 341 -16.84 -7.35 20.97
N ASP A 342 -18.02 -6.94 21.40
CA ASP A 342 -19.22 -6.98 20.59
C ASP A 342 -19.11 -6.08 19.35
N PHE A 343 -18.50 -4.90 19.51
CA PHE A 343 -18.18 -3.98 18.42
C PHE A 343 -17.18 -4.60 17.44
N LEU A 344 -16.08 -5.17 17.94
CA LEU A 344 -15.08 -5.86 17.10
C LEU A 344 -15.74 -6.97 16.28
N ILE A 345 -16.60 -7.78 16.89
CA ILE A 345 -17.31 -8.88 16.22
C ILE A 345 -18.23 -8.36 15.09
N GLU A 346 -18.97 -7.28 15.32
CA GLU A 346 -19.85 -6.67 14.30
C GLU A 346 -19.05 -5.97 13.18
N THR A 347 -17.93 -5.32 13.48
CA THR A 347 -17.06 -4.72 12.44
C THR A 347 -16.46 -5.80 11.54
N LYS A 348 -15.96 -6.90 12.14
CA LYS A 348 -15.33 -7.99 11.37
C LYS A 348 -16.31 -8.74 10.46
N ARG A 349 -17.60 -8.75 10.80
CA ARG A 349 -18.66 -9.27 9.93
C ARG A 349 -18.67 -8.59 8.56
N GLU A 350 -18.61 -7.25 8.53
CA GLU A 350 -18.60 -6.49 7.27
C GLU A 350 -17.27 -6.68 6.54
N GLU A 351 -16.14 -6.57 7.24
CA GLU A 351 -14.82 -6.74 6.64
C GLU A 351 -14.68 -8.08 5.89
N MET A 352 -15.22 -9.17 6.46
CA MET A 352 -15.19 -10.48 5.81
C MET A 352 -16.08 -10.59 4.59
N ALA A 353 -17.23 -9.91 4.59
CA ALA A 353 -18.10 -9.86 3.42
C ALA A 353 -17.42 -9.16 2.23
N TYR A 354 -16.37 -8.36 2.47
CA TYR A 354 -15.52 -7.74 1.45
C TYR A 354 -14.18 -8.47 1.22
N GLY A 355 -13.94 -9.60 1.89
CA GLY A 355 -12.73 -10.40 1.71
C GLY A 355 -11.52 -10.04 2.58
N SER A 356 -11.69 -9.20 3.61
CA SER A 356 -10.62 -8.89 4.56
C SER A 356 -10.36 -10.03 5.55
N LEU A 357 -9.08 -10.22 5.91
CA LEU A 357 -8.65 -11.27 6.84
C LEU A 357 -8.68 -10.77 8.30
N ILE A 358 -9.00 -11.66 9.25
CA ILE A 358 -8.81 -11.40 10.69
C ILE A 358 -7.33 -11.47 11.04
N MET A 359 -6.85 -10.48 11.79
CA MET A 359 -5.49 -10.48 12.32
C MET A 359 -5.33 -11.47 13.49
N PRO A 360 -4.14 -12.06 13.71
CA PRO A 360 -3.92 -13.02 14.78
C PRO A 360 -4.29 -12.54 16.18
N GLU A 361 -4.08 -11.24 16.47
CA GLU A 361 -4.42 -10.66 17.77
C GLU A 361 -5.93 -10.53 17.97
N GLU A 362 -6.67 -10.09 16.95
CA GLU A 362 -8.14 -10.01 16.97
C GLU A 362 -8.75 -11.39 17.14
N ARG A 363 -8.19 -12.39 16.44
CA ARG A 363 -8.58 -13.80 16.61
C ARG A 363 -8.42 -14.25 18.06
N ARG A 364 -7.31 -13.93 18.73
CA ARG A 364 -7.10 -14.31 20.15
C ARG A 364 -8.18 -13.73 21.04
N VAL A 365 -8.61 -12.49 20.79
CA VAL A 365 -9.64 -11.81 21.56
C VAL A 365 -11.03 -12.42 21.30
N ILE A 366 -11.38 -12.67 20.03
CA ILE A 366 -12.67 -13.27 19.65
C ILE A 366 -12.78 -14.71 20.16
N CYS A 367 -11.70 -15.50 20.04
CA CYS A 367 -11.63 -16.89 20.47
C CYS A 367 -11.25 -17.05 21.96
N ALA A 368 -11.27 -15.98 22.77
CA ALA A 368 -10.88 -16.05 24.17
C ALA A 368 -11.85 -16.88 25.04
N ASN A 369 -13.13 -16.95 24.66
CA ASN A 369 -14.16 -17.68 25.42
C ASN A 369 -15.26 -18.25 24.50
N GLU A 370 -15.99 -19.26 24.98
CA GLU A 370 -17.05 -19.92 24.21
C GLU A 370 -18.20 -18.98 23.84
N THR A 371 -18.55 -18.04 24.73
CA THR A 371 -19.67 -17.10 24.51
C THR A 371 -19.41 -16.14 23.36
N SER A 372 -18.19 -15.65 23.21
CA SER A 372 -17.75 -14.74 22.16
C SER A 372 -17.67 -15.44 20.81
N VAL A 373 -17.14 -16.67 20.80
CA VAL A 373 -17.14 -17.54 19.62
C VAL A 373 -18.55 -17.81 19.12
N ARG A 374 -19.47 -18.21 20.02
CA ARG A 374 -20.87 -18.46 19.66
C ARG A 374 -21.54 -17.21 19.08
N LYS A 375 -21.39 -16.07 19.75
CA LYS A 375 -21.96 -14.79 19.31
C LYS A 375 -21.43 -14.38 17.94
N PHE A 376 -20.14 -14.59 17.70
CA PHE A 376 -19.53 -14.31 16.40
C PHE A 376 -20.09 -15.21 15.29
N ILE A 377 -20.26 -16.52 15.53
CA ILE A 377 -20.90 -17.43 14.57
C ILE A 377 -22.33 -16.99 14.28
N GLU A 378 -23.12 -16.63 15.29
CA GLU A 378 -24.50 -16.15 15.12
C GLU A 378 -24.59 -14.90 14.24
N ILE A 379 -23.67 -13.94 14.42
CA ILE A 379 -23.61 -12.70 13.64
C ILE A 379 -23.25 -12.97 12.17
N LEU A 380 -22.28 -13.85 11.92
CA LEU A 380 -21.93 -14.26 10.55
C LEU A 380 -23.09 -14.96 9.85
N LEU A 381 -23.78 -15.87 10.55
CA LEU A 381 -24.96 -16.55 10.02
C LEU A 381 -26.12 -15.59 9.77
N ARG A 382 -26.33 -14.60 10.65
CA ARG A 382 -27.31 -13.54 10.45
C ARG A 382 -27.03 -12.78 9.15
N ARG A 383 -25.78 -12.39 8.89
CA ARG A 383 -25.40 -11.71 7.63
C ARG A 383 -25.63 -12.61 6.41
N MET A 384 -25.21 -13.87 6.46
CA MET A 384 -25.43 -14.82 5.36
C MET A 384 -26.92 -15.01 5.04
N SER A 385 -27.78 -15.01 6.07
CA SER A 385 -29.23 -15.20 5.92
C SER A 385 -29.99 -13.96 5.43
N ASN A 386 -29.34 -12.79 5.38
CA ASN A 386 -30.00 -11.55 4.97
C ASN A 386 -30.28 -11.56 3.45
N ILE A 387 -31.51 -11.18 3.07
CA ILE A 387 -31.98 -11.13 1.68
C ILE A 387 -31.14 -10.16 0.84
N ARG A 388 -30.62 -9.10 1.46
CA ARG A 388 -29.81 -8.07 0.78
C ARG A 388 -28.38 -8.50 0.47
N THR A 389 -27.87 -9.54 1.13
CA THR A 389 -26.48 -10.01 0.97
C THR A 389 -26.31 -10.71 -0.38
N ARG A 390 -25.31 -10.27 -1.14
CA ARG A 390 -25.02 -10.80 -2.47
C ARG A 390 -24.52 -12.24 -2.39
N GLU A 391 -24.73 -13.01 -3.45
CA GLU A 391 -24.28 -14.41 -3.50
C GLU A 391 -22.75 -14.53 -3.35
N SER A 392 -21.98 -13.59 -3.91
CA SER A 392 -20.53 -13.49 -3.74
C SER A 392 -20.12 -13.30 -2.27
N GLU A 393 -20.83 -12.45 -1.53
CA GLU A 393 -20.57 -12.16 -0.12
C GLU A 393 -20.92 -13.39 0.75
N ARG A 394 -22.03 -14.07 0.46
CA ARG A 394 -22.41 -15.32 1.14
C ARG A 394 -21.35 -16.41 0.95
N MET A 395 -20.82 -16.54 -0.26
CA MET A 395 -19.75 -17.49 -0.56
C MET A 395 -18.47 -17.15 0.20
N GLN A 396 -18.08 -15.87 0.25
CA GLN A 396 -16.91 -15.42 1.00
C GLN A 396 -17.06 -15.69 2.51
N LEU A 397 -18.19 -15.32 3.11
CA LEU A 397 -18.50 -15.62 4.51
C LEU A 397 -18.47 -17.14 4.79
N GLY A 398 -18.99 -17.95 3.88
CA GLY A 398 -18.92 -19.41 3.97
C GLY A 398 -17.49 -19.95 4.01
N VAL A 399 -16.60 -19.43 3.14
CA VAL A 399 -15.17 -19.78 3.14
C VAL A 399 -14.49 -19.32 4.43
N PHE A 400 -14.84 -18.14 4.95
CA PHE A 400 -14.29 -17.64 6.21
C PHE A 400 -14.67 -18.53 7.40
N ILE A 401 -15.94 -18.92 7.52
CA ILE A 401 -16.40 -19.82 8.59
C ILE A 401 -15.63 -21.13 8.56
N GLN A 402 -15.40 -21.69 7.37
CA GLN A 402 -14.60 -22.91 7.20
C GLN A 402 -13.14 -22.72 7.60
N LEU A 403 -12.52 -21.64 7.13
CA LEU A 403 -11.13 -21.32 7.47
C LEU A 403 -10.98 -21.12 8.98
N PHE A 404 -11.93 -20.45 9.63
CA PHE A 404 -11.94 -20.25 11.08
C PHE A 404 -12.10 -21.56 11.85
N ALA A 405 -13.02 -22.42 11.42
CA ALA A 405 -13.19 -23.75 12.00
C ALA A 405 -11.92 -24.61 11.83
N PHE A 406 -11.17 -24.46 10.73
CA PHE A 406 -9.89 -25.12 10.55
C PHE A 406 -8.79 -24.54 11.47
N LEU A 407 -8.77 -23.22 11.65
CA LEU A 407 -7.73 -22.53 12.41
C LEU A 407 -7.91 -22.62 13.92
N ASP A 408 -9.14 -22.74 14.43
CA ASP A 408 -9.45 -22.68 15.86
C ASP A 408 -10.38 -23.81 16.35
N PRO A 409 -9.91 -24.70 17.26
CA PRO A 409 -10.71 -25.82 17.75
C PRO A 409 -11.97 -25.42 18.49
N LEU A 410 -11.95 -24.29 19.22
CA LEU A 410 -13.13 -23.82 19.97
C LEU A 410 -14.22 -23.34 19.01
N PHE A 411 -13.83 -22.66 17.93
CA PHE A 411 -14.74 -22.25 16.87
C PHE A 411 -15.38 -23.44 16.18
N ALA A 412 -14.59 -24.47 15.83
CA ALA A 412 -15.11 -25.71 15.24
C ALA A 412 -16.12 -26.41 16.15
N MET A 413 -15.83 -26.48 17.45
CA MET A 413 -16.71 -27.14 18.42
C MET A 413 -18.06 -26.42 18.55
N GLU A 414 -18.06 -25.08 18.68
CA GLU A 414 -19.30 -24.31 18.78
C GLU A 414 -20.09 -24.32 17.46
N LEU A 415 -19.42 -24.25 16.31
CA LEU A 415 -20.06 -24.38 15.01
C LEU A 415 -20.79 -25.72 14.88
N ALA A 416 -20.15 -26.83 15.26
CA ALA A 416 -20.76 -28.16 15.23
C ALA A 416 -21.97 -28.29 16.17
N LYS A 417 -21.98 -27.58 17.32
CA LYS A 417 -23.16 -27.50 18.21
C LYS A 417 -24.31 -26.78 17.50
N ILE A 418 -24.04 -25.69 16.80
CA ILE A 418 -25.04 -24.90 16.07
C ILE A 418 -25.56 -25.67 14.85
N GLU A 419 -24.72 -26.38 14.10
CA GLU A 419 -25.13 -27.25 12.98
C GLU A 419 -26.05 -28.37 13.46
N LYS A 420 -25.74 -29.02 14.59
CA LYS A 420 -26.61 -30.02 15.23
C LYS A 420 -27.95 -29.43 15.68
N ALA A 421 -27.96 -28.22 16.21
CA ALA A 421 -29.18 -27.56 16.68
C ALA A 421 -30.07 -27.07 15.53
N THR A 422 -29.48 -26.62 14.43
CA THR A 422 -30.20 -26.03 13.28
C THR A 422 -30.52 -27.04 12.18
N GLY A 423 -29.85 -28.20 12.16
CA GLY A 423 -30.01 -29.23 11.13
C GLY A 423 -29.48 -28.82 9.75
N ARG A 424 -28.75 -27.70 9.65
CA ARG A 424 -28.12 -27.22 8.42
C ARG A 424 -26.62 -27.49 8.45
N ALA A 425 -26.09 -28.06 7.38
CA ALA A 425 -24.65 -28.11 7.15
C ALA A 425 -24.19 -26.71 6.73
N LEU A 426 -23.43 -26.05 7.60
CA LEU A 426 -22.89 -24.70 7.39
C LEU A 426 -21.47 -24.78 6.78
N THR A 427 -20.84 -25.96 6.81
CA THR A 427 -19.59 -26.27 6.09
C THR A 427 -19.84 -27.03 4.78
N PHE A 428 -19.47 -26.44 3.62
CA PHE A 428 -19.48 -27.07 2.29
C PHE A 428 -18.47 -28.21 2.06
N LEU A 429 -17.40 -28.27 2.85
CA LEU A 429 -16.42 -29.35 2.81
C LEU A 429 -16.47 -30.02 4.17
N SER A 430 -16.75 -31.32 4.22
CA SER A 430 -16.38 -32.12 5.38
C SER A 430 -14.86 -32.01 5.46
N ALA A 431 -14.36 -31.08 6.28
CA ALA A 431 -13.00 -31.17 6.73
C ALA A 431 -12.94 -32.52 7.45
N GLU A 432 -12.40 -33.54 6.77
CA GLU A 432 -11.82 -34.65 7.50
C GLU A 432 -10.82 -33.97 8.41
N SER A 433 -11.20 -33.76 9.67
CA SER A 433 -10.25 -33.42 10.69
C SER A 433 -9.21 -34.51 10.55
N VAL A 434 -8.01 -34.15 10.08
CA VAL A 434 -6.87 -35.04 10.21
C VAL A 434 -6.74 -35.18 11.72
N GLN A 435 -7.35 -36.22 12.27
CA GLN A 435 -7.09 -36.63 13.63
C GLN A 435 -5.63 -37.00 13.57
N PHE A 436 -4.78 -36.06 13.96
CA PHE A 436 -3.45 -36.42 14.36
C PHE A 436 -3.68 -37.49 15.43
N PRO A 437 -3.18 -38.73 15.23
CA PRO A 437 -3.23 -39.71 16.30
C PRO A 437 -2.69 -38.98 17.54
N PRO A 438 -3.37 -39.09 18.70
CA PRO A 438 -2.92 -38.43 19.91
C PRO A 438 -1.43 -38.72 20.02
N VAL A 439 -0.63 -37.65 19.98
CA VAL A 439 0.81 -37.79 20.19
C VAL A 439 0.90 -38.50 21.52
N ASP A 440 1.46 -39.72 21.52
CA ASP A 440 1.60 -40.50 22.75
C ASP A 440 2.11 -39.53 23.82
N PRO A 441 1.38 -39.39 24.95
CA PRO A 441 1.77 -38.45 25.96
C PRO A 441 3.23 -38.72 26.29
N LEU A 442 4.04 -37.66 26.25
CA LEU A 442 5.44 -37.75 26.65
C LEU A 442 5.49 -38.57 27.95
N PRO A 443 6.32 -39.62 28.03
CA PRO A 443 6.33 -40.50 29.19
C PRO A 443 6.46 -39.65 30.45
N ASP A 444 5.60 -39.92 31.43
CA ASP A 444 5.51 -39.12 32.63
C ASP A 444 6.87 -39.04 33.35
N GLN A 445 7.16 -37.93 34.05
CA GLN A 445 8.47 -37.75 34.72
C GLN A 445 8.77 -38.90 35.70
N SER A 446 7.73 -39.52 36.24
CA SER A 446 7.77 -40.73 37.06
C SER A 446 8.36 -41.92 36.30
N VAL A 447 7.91 -42.19 35.07
CA VAL A 447 8.39 -43.27 34.20
C VAL A 447 9.86 -43.07 33.83
N PHE A 448 10.28 -41.84 33.54
CA PHE A 448 11.70 -41.54 33.31
C PHE A 448 12.53 -41.73 34.57
N LYS A 449 12.03 -41.34 35.75
CA LYS A 449 12.70 -41.58 37.04
C LYS A 449 12.77 -43.08 37.37
N ASP A 450 11.78 -43.88 36.99
CA ASP A 450 11.77 -45.33 37.17
C ASP A 450 12.76 -46.02 36.23
N ILE A 451 12.85 -45.59 34.97
CA ILE A 451 13.88 -46.05 34.02
C ILE A 451 15.28 -45.66 34.50
N LEU A 452 15.44 -44.44 35.03
CA LEU A 452 16.71 -43.95 35.58
C LEU A 452 17.09 -44.63 36.91
N SER A 453 16.13 -45.08 37.71
CA SER A 453 16.40 -45.73 39.01
C SER A 453 16.54 -47.25 38.91
N GLY A 454 15.88 -47.91 37.95
CA GLY A 454 15.85 -49.36 37.77
C GLY A 454 16.52 -49.93 36.51
N GLY A 455 16.98 -49.09 35.57
CA GLY A 455 17.54 -49.52 34.29
C GLY A 455 19.01 -49.98 34.33
N PRO A 456 19.50 -50.73 33.32
CA PRO A 456 20.91 -51.08 33.16
C PRO A 456 21.82 -49.85 33.23
N ALA A 457 22.99 -49.97 33.87
CA ALA A 457 23.95 -48.86 34.07
C ALA A 457 24.28 -48.11 32.76
N TYR A 458 24.28 -48.80 31.63
CA TYR A 458 24.45 -48.21 30.30
C TYR A 458 23.34 -47.22 29.92
N TRP A 459 22.08 -47.55 30.14
CA TRP A 459 20.94 -46.67 29.82
C TRP A 459 20.88 -45.44 30.73
N ARG A 460 21.16 -45.64 32.02
CA ARG A 460 21.27 -44.55 32.99
C ARG A 460 22.38 -43.57 32.60
N LEU A 461 23.53 -44.09 32.16
CA LEU A 461 24.63 -43.27 31.67
C LEU A 461 24.24 -42.44 30.45
N LEU A 462 23.44 -42.97 29.52
CA LEU A 462 22.98 -42.24 28.34
C LEU A 462 21.96 -41.16 28.68
N LEU A 463 21.04 -41.41 29.61
CA LEU A 463 19.94 -40.50 29.93
C LEU A 463 20.29 -39.42 30.95
N SER A 464 21.25 -39.67 31.85
CA SER A 464 21.62 -38.71 32.89
C SER A 464 22.45 -37.53 32.35
N TYR A 465 22.21 -36.34 32.92
CA TYR A 465 23.01 -35.13 32.71
C TYR A 465 23.65 -34.63 34.02
N ASP A 466 23.57 -35.40 35.11
CA ASP A 466 24.28 -35.08 36.36
C ASP A 466 25.68 -35.72 36.32
N VAL A 467 26.71 -34.88 36.32
CA VAL A 467 28.11 -35.34 36.30
C VAL A 467 28.43 -36.24 37.50
N ASN A 468 27.79 -36.00 38.65
CA ASN A 468 27.97 -36.81 39.86
C ASN A 468 27.39 -38.23 39.72
N GLU A 469 26.41 -38.42 38.83
CA GLU A 469 25.85 -39.73 38.50
C GLU A 469 26.62 -40.39 37.34
N ILE A 470 26.99 -39.60 36.33
CA ILE A 470 27.71 -40.07 35.13
C ILE A 470 29.07 -40.67 35.50
N LYS A 471 29.84 -40.00 36.36
CA LYS A 471 31.20 -40.43 36.74
C LYS A 471 31.27 -41.82 37.39
N PRO A 472 30.47 -42.15 38.43
CA PRO A 472 30.46 -43.50 39.00
C PRO A 472 29.87 -44.54 38.04
N LEU A 473 28.85 -44.21 37.25
CA LEU A 473 28.28 -45.12 36.25
C LEU A 473 29.30 -45.48 35.15
N PHE A 474 30.09 -44.49 34.71
CA PHE A 474 31.16 -44.71 33.75
C PHE A 474 32.26 -45.60 34.34
N ALA A 475 32.67 -45.35 35.58
CA ALA A 475 33.64 -46.18 36.29
C ALA A 475 33.16 -47.63 36.45
N GLN A 476 31.86 -47.85 36.68
CA GLN A 476 31.25 -49.19 36.76
C GLN A 476 31.29 -49.94 35.43
N LEU A 477 31.10 -49.25 34.31
CA LEU A 477 31.11 -49.86 32.96
C LEU A 477 32.54 -50.10 32.43
N GLY A 478 33.50 -49.26 32.84
CA GLY A 478 34.92 -49.37 32.50
C GLY A 478 35.18 -49.43 30.99
N ALA A 479 36.17 -50.24 30.58
CA ALA A 479 36.61 -50.37 29.18
C ALA A 479 35.56 -50.97 28.21
N LYS A 480 34.37 -51.35 28.69
CA LYS A 480 33.28 -51.88 27.85
C LYS A 480 32.44 -50.77 27.21
N PHE A 481 32.58 -49.53 27.66
CA PHE A 481 31.81 -48.42 27.11
C PHE A 481 32.48 -47.84 25.86
N LYS A 482 31.74 -47.79 24.75
CA LYS A 482 32.09 -47.01 23.56
C LYS A 482 31.05 -45.92 23.36
N LEU A 483 31.53 -44.72 23.07
CA LEU A 483 30.68 -43.56 22.81
C LEU A 483 29.77 -43.84 21.60
N PRO A 484 28.44 -43.76 21.75
CA PRO A 484 27.53 -43.87 20.61
C PRO A 484 27.73 -42.74 19.60
N TYR A 485 27.54 -43.05 18.31
CA TYR A 485 27.80 -42.13 17.19
C TYR A 485 26.94 -40.85 17.22
N TRP A 486 25.81 -40.84 17.92
CA TRP A 486 24.92 -39.68 18.04
C TRP A 486 25.43 -38.61 19.00
N TYR A 487 26.38 -38.95 19.89
CA TYR A 487 27.01 -38.01 20.80
C TYR A 487 28.25 -37.47 20.12
N GLN A 488 28.03 -36.50 19.24
CA GLN A 488 29.09 -35.79 18.54
C GLN A 488 29.42 -34.51 19.29
N PRO A 489 30.65 -34.36 19.80
CA PRO A 489 31.11 -33.11 20.39
C PRO A 489 30.99 -31.93 19.42
N SER A 490 30.75 -30.74 19.97
CA SER A 490 30.82 -29.48 19.23
C SER A 490 32.18 -29.33 18.56
N LYS A 491 32.20 -28.78 17.34
CA LYS A 491 33.47 -28.50 16.63
C LYS A 491 34.33 -27.47 17.36
N MET A 492 33.71 -26.49 18.03
CA MET A 492 34.44 -25.42 18.73
C MET A 492 35.31 -25.92 19.88
N ILE A 493 34.82 -26.93 20.59
CA ILE A 493 35.43 -27.47 21.80
C ILE A 493 36.12 -28.80 21.48
N GLY A 494 35.41 -29.72 20.81
CA GLY A 494 35.84 -31.09 20.55
C GLY A 494 37.02 -31.22 19.58
N GLU A 495 37.11 -30.40 18.53
CA GLU A 495 38.20 -30.50 17.54
C GLU A 495 39.57 -30.15 18.14
N VAL A 496 39.62 -29.36 19.22
CA VAL A 496 40.87 -28.98 19.87
C VAL A 496 41.16 -29.83 21.10
N LEU A 497 40.13 -30.10 21.91
CA LEU A 497 40.32 -30.83 23.17
C LEU A 497 40.52 -32.33 22.97
N LEU A 498 39.76 -32.98 22.09
CA LEU A 498 39.84 -34.43 21.94
C LEU A 498 41.18 -34.91 21.41
N PRO A 499 41.82 -34.26 20.42
CA PRO A 499 43.18 -34.63 20.00
C PRO A 499 44.21 -34.45 21.12
N ALA A 500 44.06 -33.42 21.97
CA ALA A 500 45.00 -33.15 23.06
C ALA A 500 44.98 -34.20 24.18
N ILE A 501 43.87 -34.93 24.32
CA ILE A 501 43.71 -36.02 25.30
C ILE A 501 43.64 -37.40 24.64
N ALA A 502 43.96 -37.49 23.35
CA ALA A 502 43.98 -38.75 22.62
C ALA A 502 44.96 -39.73 23.28
N GLY A 503 44.48 -40.94 23.61
CA GLY A 503 45.27 -41.97 24.29
C GLY A 503 45.27 -41.89 25.82
N GLN A 504 44.63 -40.89 26.43
CA GLN A 504 44.41 -40.86 27.88
C GLN A 504 43.21 -41.71 28.28
N GLN A 505 43.23 -42.31 29.48
CA GLN A 505 42.13 -43.14 29.99
C GLN A 505 40.81 -42.37 30.18
N CYS A 506 40.86 -41.03 30.20
CA CYS A 506 39.70 -40.16 30.33
C CYS A 506 39.06 -39.81 28.97
N TYR A 507 39.60 -40.27 27.84
CA TYR A 507 39.16 -39.87 26.51
C TYR A 507 37.66 -40.12 26.28
N GLU A 508 37.19 -41.35 26.47
CA GLU A 508 35.78 -41.69 26.21
C GLU A 508 34.83 -40.98 27.19
N TYR A 509 35.28 -40.76 28.43
CA TYR A 509 34.51 -40.03 29.44
C TYR A 509 34.34 -38.56 29.05
N ILE A 510 35.42 -37.87 28.70
CA ILE A 510 35.38 -36.47 28.27
C ILE A 510 34.62 -36.32 26.95
N ALA A 511 34.84 -37.22 25.99
CA ALA A 511 34.11 -37.21 24.72
C ALA A 511 32.60 -37.38 24.92
N MET A 512 32.18 -38.20 25.89
CA MET A 512 30.78 -38.33 26.28
C MET A 512 30.21 -37.06 26.90
N LEU A 513 30.93 -36.43 27.84
CA LEU A 513 30.49 -35.17 28.44
C LEU A 513 30.34 -34.07 27.38
N LEU A 514 31.32 -33.93 26.48
CA LEU A 514 31.24 -32.95 25.38
C LEU A 514 30.13 -33.28 24.37
N GLY A 515 29.89 -34.56 24.09
CA GLY A 515 28.78 -35.00 23.25
C GLY A 515 27.42 -34.70 23.88
N LYS A 516 27.27 -34.87 25.20
CA LYS A 516 26.06 -34.50 25.95
C LYS A 516 25.86 -32.98 25.96
N LEU A 517 26.93 -32.20 26.12
CA LEU A 517 26.89 -30.74 26.05
C LEU A 517 26.37 -30.26 24.68
N GLU A 518 26.81 -30.88 23.58
CA GLU A 518 26.29 -30.57 22.24
C GLU A 518 24.85 -31.10 22.02
N ALA A 519 24.47 -32.20 22.66
CA ALA A 519 23.09 -32.67 22.65
C ALA A 519 22.15 -31.63 23.31
N LEU A 520 22.55 -31.03 24.44
CA LEU A 520 21.79 -29.94 25.08
C LEU A 520 21.63 -28.74 24.15
N ALA A 521 22.68 -28.37 23.41
CA ALA A 521 22.61 -27.30 22.42
C ALA A 521 21.60 -27.58 21.30
N LYS A 522 21.49 -28.85 20.84
CA LYS A 522 20.62 -29.24 19.72
C LYS A 522 19.14 -29.36 20.11
N ILE A 523 18.83 -29.81 21.32
CA ILE A 523 17.47 -30.04 21.82
C ILE A 523 16.65 -28.74 21.87
N GLY A 524 17.29 -27.58 21.99
CA GLY A 524 16.70 -26.26 21.70
C GLY A 524 15.64 -25.73 22.68
N PHE A 525 14.99 -26.59 23.47
CA PHE A 525 14.02 -26.23 24.51
C PHE A 525 14.64 -25.99 25.90
N VAL A 526 15.92 -26.33 26.05
CA VAL A 526 16.63 -26.27 27.33
C VAL A 526 16.96 -24.81 27.69
N ASP A 527 16.82 -24.45 28.96
CA ASP A 527 17.25 -23.14 29.45
C ASP A 527 18.77 -22.97 29.23
N ALA A 528 19.20 -21.79 28.79
CA ALA A 528 20.63 -21.53 28.52
C ALA A 528 21.48 -21.68 29.80
N THR A 529 20.83 -21.59 30.95
CA THR A 529 21.35 -21.89 32.29
C THR A 529 21.82 -23.34 32.40
N GLN A 530 21.00 -24.33 32.04
CA GLN A 530 21.36 -25.75 32.14
C GLN A 530 22.57 -26.13 31.26
N TRP A 531 22.66 -25.55 30.05
CA TRP A 531 23.86 -25.72 29.21
C TRP A 531 25.09 -25.14 29.90
N THR A 532 24.97 -23.95 30.49
CA THR A 532 26.08 -23.25 31.16
C THR A 532 26.52 -23.98 32.43
N GLU A 533 25.58 -24.47 33.24
CA GLU A 533 25.84 -25.27 34.44
C GLU A 533 26.57 -26.56 34.09
N PHE A 534 26.03 -27.34 33.15
CA PHE A 534 26.67 -28.58 32.70
C PHE A 534 28.03 -28.31 32.04
N GLY A 535 28.16 -27.22 31.29
CA GLY A 535 29.43 -26.77 30.70
C GLY A 535 30.49 -26.45 31.75
N ASN A 536 30.12 -25.76 32.83
CA ASN A 536 31.02 -25.49 33.96
C ASN A 536 31.49 -26.79 34.62
N ASP A 537 30.61 -27.78 34.76
CA ASP A 537 30.99 -29.08 35.30
C ASP A 537 31.90 -29.87 34.34
N CYS A 538 31.68 -29.78 33.03
CA CYS A 538 32.63 -30.30 32.03
C CYS A 538 34.03 -29.68 32.20
N VAL A 539 34.12 -28.36 32.37
CA VAL A 539 35.40 -27.65 32.58
C VAL A 539 36.09 -28.10 33.86
N LYS A 540 35.35 -28.35 34.95
CA LYS A 540 35.93 -28.88 36.19
C LYS A 540 36.51 -30.27 35.99
N GLU A 541 35.80 -31.15 35.28
CA GLU A 541 36.24 -32.52 35.01
C GLU A 541 37.47 -32.61 34.09
N LEU A 542 37.73 -31.57 33.27
CA LEU A 542 38.97 -31.45 32.48
C LEU A 542 40.22 -31.16 33.35
N GLY A 543 40.06 -30.87 34.64
CA GLY A 543 41.16 -30.68 35.58
C GLY A 543 42.13 -29.56 35.15
N ALA A 544 43.42 -29.86 35.04
CA ALA A 544 44.44 -28.89 34.65
C ALA A 544 44.23 -28.32 33.23
N ILE A 545 43.66 -29.12 32.32
CA ILE A 545 43.37 -28.70 30.94
C ILE A 545 42.24 -27.67 30.93
N GLY A 546 41.24 -27.81 31.79
CA GLY A 546 40.14 -26.85 31.94
C GLY A 546 40.56 -25.50 32.52
N ARG A 547 41.74 -25.41 33.14
CA ARG A 547 42.32 -24.14 33.61
C ARG A 547 43.04 -23.35 32.51
N ASN A 548 43.22 -23.95 31.33
CA ASN A 548 43.82 -23.27 30.19
C ASN A 548 42.87 -22.17 29.69
N GLN A 549 43.40 -20.95 29.53
CA GLN A 549 42.62 -19.78 29.12
C GLN A 549 42.00 -19.95 27.72
N ASP A 550 42.68 -20.58 26.76
CA ASP A 550 42.12 -20.84 25.42
C ASP A 550 40.93 -21.80 25.50
N VAL A 551 41.01 -22.82 26.37
CA VAL A 551 39.91 -23.76 26.61
C VAL A 551 38.70 -23.03 27.22
N GLN A 552 38.91 -22.22 28.25
CA GLN A 552 37.82 -21.44 28.87
C GLN A 552 37.15 -20.46 27.89
N MET A 553 37.96 -19.81 27.04
CA MET A 553 37.45 -18.93 26.00
C MET A 553 36.59 -19.68 24.98
N ARG A 554 36.98 -20.90 24.58
CA ARG A 554 36.17 -21.74 23.68
C ARG A 554 34.83 -22.13 24.27
N PHE A 555 34.77 -22.52 25.55
CA PHE A 555 33.50 -22.78 26.24
C PHE A 555 32.62 -21.52 26.29
N THR A 556 33.23 -20.36 26.54
CA THR A 556 32.52 -19.06 26.54
C THR A 556 31.93 -18.74 25.17
N TYR A 557 32.70 -18.95 24.10
CA TYR A 557 32.23 -18.75 22.73
C TYR A 557 31.16 -19.76 22.32
N ASP A 558 31.29 -21.03 22.68
CA ASP A 558 30.25 -22.03 22.40
C ASP A 558 28.94 -21.69 23.14
N ALA A 559 29.01 -21.15 24.36
CA ALA A 559 27.84 -20.64 25.08
C ALA A 559 27.14 -19.50 24.31
N VAL A 560 27.91 -18.60 23.69
CA VAL A 560 27.35 -17.53 22.84
C VAL A 560 26.70 -18.13 21.59
N ARG A 561 27.32 -19.12 20.95
CA ARG A 561 26.72 -19.84 19.81
C ARG A 561 25.37 -20.45 20.19
N VAL A 562 25.28 -21.13 21.33
CA VAL A 562 24.04 -21.75 21.81
C VAL A 562 22.96 -20.71 22.06
N LYS A 563 23.31 -19.56 22.64
CA LYS A 563 22.38 -18.43 22.84
C LYS A 563 21.88 -17.88 21.49
N LEU A 564 22.74 -17.75 20.49
CA LEU A 564 22.36 -17.31 19.14
C LEU A 564 21.46 -18.32 18.43
N ASP A 565 21.82 -19.61 18.45
CA ASP A 565 21.03 -20.69 17.84
C ASP A 565 19.62 -20.74 18.47
N LYS A 566 19.52 -20.59 19.80
CA LYS A 566 18.25 -20.51 20.52
C LYS A 566 17.43 -19.28 20.12
N TRP A 567 18.06 -18.10 20.06
CA TRP A 567 17.39 -16.88 19.66
C TRP A 567 16.84 -16.98 18.23
N ILE A 568 17.63 -17.49 17.27
CA ILE A 568 17.22 -17.68 15.86
C ILE A 568 16.01 -18.61 15.75
N ARG A 569 15.97 -19.70 16.55
CA ARG A 569 14.84 -20.63 16.56
C ARG A 569 13.57 -20.04 17.17
N ASN A 570 13.71 -19.19 18.19
CA ASN A 570 12.59 -18.57 18.90
C ASN A 570 12.06 -17.30 18.21
N PHE A 571 12.83 -16.71 17.29
CA PHE A 571 12.46 -15.50 16.57
C PHE A 571 11.06 -15.54 15.91
N PRO A 572 10.62 -16.65 15.26
CA PRO A 572 9.28 -16.74 14.65
C PRO A 572 8.12 -16.86 15.65
N SER A 573 8.43 -17.25 16.89
CA SER A 573 7.46 -17.56 17.94
C SER A 573 7.55 -16.58 19.12
N ALA A 574 8.04 -15.36 18.86
CA ALA A 574 8.25 -14.33 19.87
C ALA A 574 7.00 -14.22 20.78
N PRO A 575 7.11 -14.54 22.08
CA PRO A 575 5.96 -14.65 22.98
C PRO A 575 5.25 -13.32 23.20
N SER A 576 4.05 -13.42 23.75
CA SER A 576 3.17 -12.35 24.29
C SER A 576 3.84 -11.36 25.26
N GLU A 577 5.10 -11.57 25.66
CA GLU A 577 5.93 -10.66 26.45
C GLU A 577 7.05 -10.05 25.60
N ALA A 578 6.69 -9.15 24.68
CA ALA A 578 7.64 -8.47 23.79
C ALA A 578 8.83 -7.83 24.55
N GLY A 579 8.62 -7.36 25.78
CA GLY A 579 9.66 -6.73 26.60
C GLY A 579 10.82 -7.65 27.02
N ALA A 580 10.53 -8.88 27.44
CA ALA A 580 11.57 -9.83 27.85
C ALA A 580 12.43 -10.28 26.66
N PHE A 581 11.78 -10.54 25.52
CA PHE A 581 12.47 -10.88 24.27
C PHE A 581 13.33 -9.73 23.73
N LEU A 582 12.82 -8.49 23.79
CA LEU A 582 13.59 -7.30 23.40
C LEU A 582 14.82 -7.08 24.30
N ASN A 583 14.68 -7.25 25.62
CA ASN A 583 15.81 -7.14 26.54
C ASN A 583 16.86 -8.23 26.30
N ALA A 584 16.43 -9.48 26.08
CA ALA A 584 17.33 -10.57 25.71
C ALA A 584 18.06 -10.30 24.38
N THR A 585 17.35 -9.73 23.40
CA THR A 585 17.91 -9.35 22.09
C THR A 585 18.97 -8.26 22.25
N LYS A 586 18.69 -7.19 23.01
CA LYS A 586 19.66 -6.12 23.30
C LYS A 586 20.91 -6.64 24.01
N ASN A 587 20.73 -7.50 25.02
CA ASN A 587 21.86 -8.10 25.73
C ASN A 587 22.74 -8.95 24.79
N LEU A 588 22.11 -9.78 23.95
CA LEU A 588 22.83 -10.61 22.99
C LEU A 588 23.52 -9.76 21.91
N GLN A 589 22.88 -8.68 21.47
CA GLN A 589 23.45 -7.71 20.54
C GLN A 589 24.73 -7.08 21.08
N ASN A 590 24.74 -6.63 22.34
CA ASN A 590 25.95 -6.08 22.97
C ASN A 590 27.10 -7.10 23.01
N ILE A 591 26.79 -8.36 23.32
CA ILE A 591 27.78 -9.45 23.34
C ILE A 591 28.34 -9.70 21.93
N VAL A 592 27.48 -9.81 20.93
CA VAL A 592 27.88 -10.05 19.53
C VAL A 592 28.70 -8.90 18.98
N GLN A 593 28.26 -7.65 19.18
CA GLN A 593 28.98 -6.48 18.71
C GLN A 593 30.36 -6.37 19.37
N GLY A 594 30.44 -6.59 20.69
CA GLY A 594 31.71 -6.63 21.42
C GLY A 594 32.65 -7.73 20.90
N LEU A 595 32.13 -8.92 20.60
CA LEU A 595 32.90 -10.04 20.06
C LEU A 595 33.44 -9.74 18.64
N VAL A 596 32.62 -9.14 17.77
CA VAL A 596 33.03 -8.72 16.43
C VAL A 596 34.06 -7.60 16.48
N GLN A 597 33.94 -6.64 17.40
CA GLN A 597 34.92 -5.56 17.56
C GLN A 597 36.27 -6.06 18.10
N THR A 598 36.23 -6.89 19.15
CA THR A 598 37.44 -7.47 19.76
C THR A 598 38.19 -8.42 18.83
N SER A 599 37.51 -9.01 17.83
CA SER A 599 38.16 -9.83 16.78
C SER A 599 39.33 -9.13 16.08
N ALA A 600 39.35 -7.79 16.04
CA ALA A 600 40.43 -7.01 15.44
C ALA A 600 41.78 -7.22 16.16
N THR A 601 41.74 -7.56 17.45
CA THR A 601 42.91 -7.71 18.33
C THR A 601 43.11 -9.14 18.83
N MET A 602 42.30 -10.11 18.38
CA MET A 602 42.38 -11.51 18.82
C MET A 602 43.56 -12.28 18.20
N PRO A 603 44.12 -13.27 18.93
CA PRO A 603 45.01 -14.29 18.36
C PRO A 603 44.29 -15.15 17.30
N SER A 604 45.05 -15.72 16.35
CA SER A 604 44.50 -16.52 15.25
C SER A 604 43.65 -17.72 15.69
N SER A 605 44.05 -18.41 16.78
CA SER A 605 43.31 -19.56 17.32
C SER A 605 41.91 -19.19 17.85
N SER A 606 41.79 -18.02 18.46
CA SER A 606 40.52 -17.47 18.95
C SER A 606 39.67 -16.95 17.79
N LEU A 607 40.31 -16.37 16.77
CA LEU A 607 39.64 -15.87 15.56
C LEU A 607 38.99 -17.01 14.75
N GLU A 608 39.66 -18.15 14.60
CA GLU A 608 39.07 -19.35 13.95
C GLU A 608 37.80 -19.83 14.66
N THR A 609 37.79 -19.74 15.99
CA THR A 609 36.61 -20.11 16.80
C THR A 609 35.44 -19.15 16.52
N VAL A 610 35.70 -17.86 16.43
CA VAL A 610 34.68 -16.86 16.05
C VAL A 610 34.20 -17.09 14.61
N ILE A 611 35.11 -17.45 13.68
CA ILE A 611 34.73 -17.73 12.29
C ILE A 611 33.73 -18.89 12.19
N SER A 612 33.83 -19.89 13.07
CA SER A 612 32.93 -21.04 13.09
C SER A 612 31.48 -20.72 13.48
N MET A 613 31.21 -19.57 14.12
CA MET A 613 29.87 -19.05 14.44
C MET A 613 29.41 -17.89 13.54
N LEU A 614 30.18 -17.54 12.51
CA LEU A 614 29.85 -16.36 11.70
C LEU A 614 28.50 -16.48 11.00
N LEU A 615 28.03 -17.69 10.69
CA LEU A 615 26.67 -17.90 10.18
C LEU A 615 25.61 -17.39 11.17
N GLN A 616 25.70 -17.80 12.44
CA GLN A 616 24.78 -17.38 13.49
C GLN A 616 24.89 -15.88 13.78
N ILE A 617 26.11 -15.34 13.86
CA ILE A 617 26.36 -13.91 14.08
C ILE A 617 25.73 -13.09 12.96
N VAL A 618 26.00 -13.44 11.70
CA VAL A 618 25.48 -12.73 10.54
C VAL A 618 23.96 -12.84 10.48
N ALA A 619 23.40 -14.03 10.70
CA ALA A 619 21.96 -14.22 10.72
C ALA A 619 21.28 -13.38 11.80
N PHE A 620 21.86 -13.31 13.00
CA PHE A 620 21.39 -12.45 14.08
C PHE A 620 21.40 -10.96 13.67
N LEU A 621 22.53 -10.45 13.18
CA LEU A 621 22.67 -9.04 12.79
C LEU A 621 21.74 -8.64 11.64
N ILE A 622 21.55 -9.54 10.66
CA ILE A 622 20.58 -9.34 9.57
C ILE A 622 19.16 -9.30 10.15
N ASN A 623 18.82 -10.24 11.04
CA ASN A 623 17.48 -10.34 11.62
C ASN A 623 17.12 -9.17 12.54
N THR A 624 18.11 -8.54 13.17
CA THR A 624 17.94 -7.32 13.98
C THR A 624 18.13 -6.02 13.17
N ALA A 625 18.31 -6.10 11.85
CA ALA A 625 18.49 -4.95 10.95
C ALA A 625 19.70 -4.05 11.29
N GLU A 626 20.79 -4.64 11.78
CA GLU A 626 22.02 -3.93 12.17
C GLU A 626 22.94 -3.62 10.97
N TRP A 627 22.39 -2.98 9.94
CA TRP A 627 23.06 -2.79 8.64
C TRP A 627 24.35 -1.97 8.75
N ASP A 628 24.32 -0.86 9.49
CA ASP A 628 25.48 0.01 9.68
C ASP A 628 26.64 -0.68 10.38
N PHE A 629 26.34 -1.57 11.33
CA PHE A 629 27.35 -2.35 12.03
C PHE A 629 27.98 -3.41 11.12
N ILE A 630 27.17 -4.09 10.29
CA ILE A 630 27.66 -5.06 9.31
C ILE A 630 28.67 -4.41 8.35
N LEU A 631 28.38 -3.21 7.86
CA LEU A 631 29.25 -2.47 6.95
C LEU A 631 30.58 -2.06 7.60
N LYS A 632 30.56 -1.71 8.89
CA LYS A 632 31.75 -1.29 9.67
C LYS A 632 32.54 -2.45 10.29
N SER A 633 32.11 -3.69 10.08
CA SER A 633 32.74 -4.87 10.68
C SER A 633 34.19 -5.09 10.23
N SER A 634 35.03 -5.58 11.16
CA SER A 634 36.48 -5.72 11.00
C SER A 634 36.90 -6.46 9.73
N PRO A 635 37.89 -5.95 8.96
CA PRO A 635 38.39 -6.61 7.75
C PRO A 635 39.16 -7.91 8.04
N LYS A 636 39.52 -8.20 9.31
CA LYS A 636 40.20 -9.45 9.70
C LYS A 636 39.25 -10.65 9.72
N LEU A 637 37.94 -10.44 9.91
CA LEU A 637 36.93 -11.49 9.86
C LEU A 637 36.59 -11.80 8.41
N LYS A 638 37.32 -12.73 7.80
CA LYS A 638 37.01 -13.21 6.44
C LYS A 638 36.01 -14.36 6.52
N SER A 639 34.83 -14.17 5.95
CA SER A 639 33.83 -15.22 5.84
C SER A 639 32.87 -14.95 4.69
N PRO A 640 32.52 -16.00 3.93
CA PRO A 640 31.57 -15.89 2.83
C PRO A 640 30.20 -15.37 3.29
N PHE A 641 29.79 -15.69 4.52
CA PHE A 641 28.55 -15.21 5.11
C PHE A 641 28.58 -13.70 5.39
N LEU A 642 29.70 -13.19 5.87
CA LEU A 642 29.85 -11.77 6.19
C LEU A 642 29.94 -10.92 4.93
N ASP A 643 30.60 -11.41 3.88
CA ASP A 643 30.70 -10.73 2.59
C ASP A 643 29.32 -10.55 1.94
N ILE A 644 28.47 -11.59 2.00
CA ILE A 644 27.07 -11.51 1.55
C ILE A 644 26.26 -10.56 2.44
N ALA A 645 26.45 -10.59 3.75
CA ALA A 645 25.79 -9.68 4.66
C ALA A 645 26.12 -8.21 4.36
N LYS A 646 27.38 -7.91 4.03
CA LYS A 646 27.82 -6.56 3.63
C LYS A 646 27.17 -6.12 2.32
N VAL A 647 27.05 -7.04 1.35
CA VAL A 647 26.32 -6.82 0.10
C VAL A 647 24.85 -6.49 0.37
N LEU A 648 24.17 -7.28 1.21
CA LEU A 648 22.79 -7.04 1.61
C LEU A 648 22.63 -5.72 2.38
N ALA A 649 23.51 -5.46 3.36
CA ALA A 649 23.49 -4.23 4.15
C ALA A 649 23.67 -2.98 3.28
N ALA A 650 24.59 -3.01 2.32
CA ALA A 650 24.82 -1.91 1.37
C ALA A 650 23.59 -1.63 0.49
N TYR A 651 22.83 -2.68 0.14
CA TYR A 651 21.57 -2.52 -0.58
C TYR A 651 20.51 -1.86 0.29
N MET A 652 20.38 -2.29 1.55
CA MET A 652 19.35 -1.81 2.47
C MET A 652 19.58 -0.37 2.97
N THR A 653 20.83 0.12 3.03
CA THR A 653 21.17 1.48 3.53
C THR A 653 21.09 2.59 2.47
N GLY A 654 20.79 2.27 1.21
CA GLY A 654 20.26 3.25 0.25
C GLY A 654 21.25 4.16 -0.48
N ASP A 655 22.57 3.96 -0.43
CA ASP A 655 23.51 4.72 -1.27
C ASP A 655 23.36 4.32 -2.77
N PRO A 656 22.99 5.24 -3.68
CA PRO A 656 22.82 4.95 -5.11
C PRO A 656 24.08 4.42 -5.80
N VAL A 657 25.26 4.88 -5.37
CA VAL A 657 26.55 4.51 -5.97
C VAL A 657 26.94 3.09 -5.56
N MET A 658 26.76 2.78 -4.28
CA MET A 658 26.97 1.42 -3.75
C MET A 658 25.94 0.44 -4.30
N ARG A 659 24.66 0.82 -4.43
CA ARG A 659 23.63 -0.04 -5.05
C ARG A 659 24.00 -0.46 -6.47
N LYS A 660 24.50 0.46 -7.30
CA LYS A 660 24.94 0.15 -8.68
C LYS A 660 26.16 -0.77 -8.70
N LYS A 661 27.18 -0.47 -7.88
CA LYS A 661 28.41 -1.29 -7.80
C LYS A 661 28.16 -2.70 -7.27
N VAL A 662 27.25 -2.83 -6.29
CA VAL A 662 26.90 -4.11 -5.66
C VAL A 662 25.99 -4.95 -6.54
N ALA A 663 25.00 -4.36 -7.21
CA ALA A 663 24.09 -5.07 -8.11
C ALA A 663 24.80 -5.60 -9.37
N ASP A 664 25.70 -4.80 -9.96
CA ASP A 664 26.32 -5.14 -11.25
C ASP A 664 27.52 -6.08 -11.11
N GLU A 665 28.31 -6.03 -10.02
CA GLU A 665 29.57 -6.78 -9.94
C GLU A 665 29.60 -7.84 -8.83
N ALA A 666 29.17 -7.51 -7.61
CA ALA A 666 29.29 -8.41 -6.45
C ALA A 666 28.12 -9.40 -6.36
N TRP A 667 26.89 -8.91 -6.52
CA TRP A 667 25.69 -9.75 -6.54
C TRP A 667 25.68 -10.69 -7.74
N TRP A 668 26.13 -10.20 -8.89
CA TRP A 668 26.27 -11.01 -10.11
C TRP A 668 27.29 -12.15 -9.94
N LYS A 669 28.44 -11.90 -9.30
CA LYS A 669 29.42 -12.95 -8.93
C LYS A 669 28.84 -13.97 -7.93
N ILE A 670 28.00 -13.54 -6.99
CA ILE A 670 27.33 -14.43 -6.03
C ILE A 670 26.26 -15.29 -6.75
N MET A 671 25.39 -14.69 -7.57
CA MET A 671 24.25 -15.38 -8.16
C MET A 671 24.60 -16.24 -9.37
N HIS A 672 25.54 -15.83 -10.21
CA HIS A 672 25.86 -16.59 -11.43
C HIS A 672 26.85 -17.73 -11.15
N VAL A 673 27.98 -17.45 -10.48
CA VAL A 673 29.02 -18.46 -10.24
C VAL A 673 28.56 -19.54 -9.25
N THR A 674 27.76 -19.18 -8.23
CA THR A 674 27.31 -20.14 -7.19
C THR A 674 26.23 -21.12 -7.67
N PHE A 675 25.46 -20.74 -8.70
CA PHE A 675 24.29 -21.50 -9.15
C PHE A 675 24.37 -22.01 -10.59
N GLU A 676 25.37 -21.63 -11.37
CA GLU A 676 25.66 -22.30 -12.64
C GLU A 676 26.21 -23.70 -12.39
N ASP A 677 25.49 -24.71 -12.89
CA ASP A 677 26.04 -26.06 -13.02
C ASP A 677 27.14 -26.04 -14.11
N PRO A 678 28.30 -26.65 -13.89
CA PRO A 678 29.29 -26.88 -14.94
C PRO A 678 28.79 -28.00 -15.87
N SER A 679 27.60 -27.85 -16.46
CA SER A 679 27.05 -28.74 -17.47
C SER A 679 27.61 -28.36 -18.84
N GLY A 680 28.90 -28.64 -19.03
CA GLY A 680 29.60 -28.30 -20.26
C GLY A 680 30.91 -29.07 -20.41
N LYS A 681 30.81 -30.40 -20.57
CA LYS A 681 31.88 -31.31 -21.07
C LYS A 681 33.21 -31.33 -20.28
N ARG A 682 33.31 -32.27 -19.34
CA ARG A 682 34.23 -33.44 -19.35
C ARG A 682 34.36 -34.02 -17.94
N ARG A 683 33.78 -35.21 -17.75
CA ARG A 683 34.20 -36.15 -16.69
C ARG A 683 35.64 -36.59 -17.00
N ASN A 684 36.43 -36.80 -15.94
CA ASN A 684 37.82 -37.30 -15.91
C ASN A 684 38.91 -36.33 -16.39
N ASP A 685 39.46 -35.56 -15.45
CA ASP A 685 40.91 -35.43 -15.24
C ASP A 685 41.13 -34.44 -14.10
N GLY A 686 41.23 -34.93 -12.86
CA GLY A 686 41.88 -34.33 -11.68
C GLY A 686 41.73 -32.82 -11.34
N SER A 687 40.93 -32.05 -12.06
CA SER A 687 40.98 -30.58 -12.14
C SER A 687 39.74 -29.91 -11.57
N SER A 688 38.71 -30.68 -11.20
CA SER A 688 37.48 -30.19 -10.56
C SER A 688 37.70 -29.52 -9.19
N VAL A 689 38.93 -29.57 -8.66
CA VAL A 689 39.32 -28.90 -7.40
C VAL A 689 39.78 -27.47 -7.67
N ARG A 690 40.33 -27.15 -8.85
CA ARG A 690 40.86 -25.80 -9.14
C ARG A 690 39.78 -24.76 -9.42
N ASP A 691 38.66 -25.13 -10.04
CA ASP A 691 37.58 -24.17 -10.35
C ASP A 691 36.71 -23.78 -9.14
N ARG A 692 36.84 -24.47 -8.00
CA ARG A 692 36.20 -24.06 -6.73
C ARG A 692 36.79 -22.78 -6.11
N THR A 693 37.89 -22.27 -6.65
CA THR A 693 38.61 -21.12 -6.06
C THR A 693 38.00 -19.75 -6.36
N ASN A 694 37.04 -19.66 -7.29
CA ASN A 694 36.35 -18.40 -7.64
C ASN A 694 34.97 -18.23 -6.98
N LEU A 695 34.53 -19.18 -6.16
CA LEU A 695 33.24 -19.11 -5.47
C LEU A 695 33.34 -18.29 -4.19
N LEU A 696 32.59 -17.17 -4.11
CA LEU A 696 32.42 -16.41 -2.88
C LEU A 696 31.69 -17.22 -1.80
N ILE A 697 30.73 -18.07 -2.16
CA ILE A 697 30.03 -18.99 -1.25
C ILE A 697 29.62 -20.26 -2.02
N SER A 698 29.47 -21.40 -1.35
CA SER A 698 28.88 -22.59 -1.98
C SER A 698 27.34 -22.59 -1.90
N ARG A 699 26.66 -23.23 -2.86
CA ARG A 699 25.19 -23.37 -2.88
C ARG A 699 24.62 -23.92 -1.54
N PRO A 700 25.18 -24.97 -0.90
CA PRO A 700 24.68 -25.42 0.40
C PRO A 700 24.82 -24.40 1.52
N GLN A 701 25.93 -23.65 1.56
CA GLN A 701 26.16 -22.59 2.57
C GLN A 701 25.19 -21.43 2.37
N PHE A 702 24.94 -21.03 1.12
CA PHE A 702 23.95 -19.98 0.83
C PHE A 702 22.54 -20.38 1.26
N LEU A 703 22.13 -21.63 0.98
CA LEU A 703 20.84 -22.15 1.45
C LEU A 703 20.76 -22.23 2.98
N GLN A 704 21.86 -22.55 3.67
CA GLN A 704 21.91 -22.50 5.13
C GLN A 704 21.68 -21.09 5.66
N LEU A 705 22.30 -20.07 5.04
CA LEU A 705 22.10 -18.66 5.39
C LEU A 705 20.64 -18.23 5.19
N LEU A 706 20.03 -18.55 4.05
CA LEU A 706 18.63 -18.20 3.79
C LEU A 706 17.64 -18.86 4.75
N ARG A 707 17.92 -20.08 5.23
CA ARG A 707 17.04 -20.77 6.19
C ARG A 707 16.96 -20.05 7.54
N VAL A 708 18.02 -19.35 7.94
CA VAL A 708 18.13 -18.67 9.25
C VAL A 708 17.78 -17.18 9.20
N ILE A 709 17.74 -16.57 8.01
CA ILE A 709 17.23 -15.21 7.81
C ILE A 709 15.69 -15.23 7.85
N LYS A 710 15.09 -14.38 8.68
CA LYS A 710 13.65 -14.33 8.97
C LYS A 710 13.01 -12.95 8.70
N VAL A 711 13.76 -12.00 8.15
CA VAL A 711 13.27 -10.63 7.86
C VAL A 711 12.43 -10.62 6.59
N SER A 712 11.16 -10.22 6.72
CA SER A 712 10.20 -10.11 5.60
C SER A 712 10.70 -9.17 4.49
N LEU A 713 11.40 -8.10 4.85
CA LEU A 713 11.94 -7.10 3.92
C LEU A 713 12.91 -7.67 2.87
N ILE A 714 13.62 -8.76 3.15
CA ILE A 714 14.59 -9.36 2.21
C ILE A 714 13.88 -10.21 1.15
N PHE A 715 12.71 -10.78 1.47
CA PHE A 715 11.91 -11.57 0.53
C PHE A 715 10.93 -10.73 -0.31
N ILE A 716 10.77 -9.45 0.00
CA ILE A 716 9.88 -8.50 -0.71
C ILE A 716 10.62 -7.78 -1.87
N VAL A 717 11.84 -8.20 -2.25
CA VAL A 717 12.45 -7.74 -3.52
C VAL A 717 11.90 -8.55 -4.70
N LYS A 718 10.58 -8.49 -4.87
CA LYS A 718 9.86 -8.71 -6.13
C LYS A 718 8.42 -8.22 -5.96
N ASN A 719 8.24 -6.92 -6.09
CA ASN A 719 7.11 -6.27 -6.76
C ASN A 719 7.60 -4.92 -7.31
#